data_AF-A0AAE1Z6P2-F1
#
_entry.id   AF-A0AAE1Z6P2-F1
#
_cell.length_a   1.000
_cell.length_b   1.000
_cell.length_c   1.000
_cell.angle_alpha   90.00
_cell.angle_beta   90.00
_cell.angle_gamma   90.00
#
_symmetry.space_group_name_H-M   'P 1'
#
loop_
_entity.id
_entity.type
_entity.pdbx_description
1 polymer ?
#
loop_
_entity_poly.entity_id
_entity_poly.type
_entity_poly.pdbx_seq_one_letter_code
_entity_poly.pdbx_strand_id
1 'polypeptide(L)'
;PAHYNSFEPGRMVFYIKPDFFSESFKTEFRDCYIKKNPSEISKNGTFLKHVPFAFAKFDNFVQLKHEMAEIKDTKKLVQLVEDETEKLPYVPRSNDLFTFSQSCDVINLCPKDNSSEDCKFPLLVGFRTFLLDCVLPWLKDITKIPLYDNKVDLTSSFYKHGDYLLCHDDVLEGRRVAFIWYIVPEDWNGQTDGGELQLFESQPVSDGHKSDDDRNFFPTTISTTIPPKRNMFLFFEVSPRSFHQVTEVLGYSKRISLHGWFHGPSSWTVNNKTVQSIEKISPIHIEEELIYQWINPVYLDFEQITKIRRRFHRTSEIQLSAFINVKKWKELVQCIQSLSAHHWLHCGPPNRRNYYCLSNTHVNDVPDICKQVIRLFKSEAMLVILSDITGIQLHPIALISVDRNVAAISDSKNAGEDAPKSKRVRTDNLVDLTVTSVANSQYSLPYLTEPCLRKLQPGSYTLLSDADMSNQGWRVECLLHIYGHSLKYHNKKTQLQGVNSQSTCNSSCCGQTVYVANSEEDELLTVTPSDNSLTIVYADPDTSSFLKYINHAASRLSTYQNQMAIESNLNHLRSADQISCSNADHTDKDPIQLFDLSVKYFDSRPDPQDSNYLQSDDISETSSCSSLNEVESNMPFTEDCDDDLENDNAVEENKNKQT
;
A
#
# COMPACT_ATOMS: atom_id res chain seq x y z
N PRO A 1 16.27 -33.09 -18.93
CA PRO A 1 17.17 -33.45 -20.07
C PRO A 1 16.50 -34.33 -21.14
N ALA A 2 15.98 -35.53 -20.81
CA ALA A 2 15.49 -36.48 -21.82
C ALA A 2 14.19 -36.07 -22.58
N HIS A 3 13.37 -35.15 -22.04
CA HIS A 3 12.14 -34.68 -22.70
C HIS A 3 12.33 -33.52 -23.70
N TYR A 4 13.51 -32.90 -23.68
CA TYR A 4 13.85 -31.75 -24.53
C TYR A 4 14.56 -32.13 -25.83
N ASN A 5 15.03 -33.38 -25.96
CA ASN A 5 15.80 -33.89 -27.11
C ASN A 5 15.08 -33.82 -28.48
N SER A 6 13.83 -33.34 -28.54
CA SER A 6 13.08 -33.14 -29.79
C SER A 6 12.80 -31.68 -30.13
N PHE A 7 13.28 -30.72 -29.34
CA PHE A 7 13.16 -29.29 -29.61
C PHE A 7 14.57 -28.76 -29.91
N GLU A 8 14.92 -28.70 -31.19
CA GLU A 8 16.19 -28.09 -31.61
C GLU A 8 16.22 -26.61 -31.22
N PRO A 9 17.25 -26.15 -30.50
CA PRO A 9 17.48 -24.73 -30.26
C PRO A 9 17.60 -24.00 -31.61
N GLY A 10 16.60 -23.19 -31.97
CA GLY A 10 16.58 -22.42 -33.22
C GLY A 10 15.34 -22.62 -34.10
N ARG A 11 14.49 -23.61 -33.82
CA ARG A 11 13.22 -23.79 -34.55
C ARG A 11 12.05 -23.26 -33.73
N MET A 12 11.34 -22.24 -34.23
CA MET A 12 10.22 -21.61 -33.53
C MET A 12 9.07 -22.62 -33.30
N VAL A 13 8.81 -22.93 -32.03
CA VAL A 13 7.83 -23.96 -31.60
C VAL A 13 6.43 -23.38 -31.40
N PHE A 14 6.36 -22.11 -30.98
CA PHE A 14 5.14 -21.41 -30.62
C PHE A 14 4.53 -20.68 -31.82
N TYR A 15 3.23 -20.79 -31.99
CA TYR A 15 2.44 -20.07 -32.99
C TYR A 15 1.22 -19.43 -32.35
N ILE A 16 0.81 -18.28 -32.89
CA ILE A 16 -0.50 -17.71 -32.60
C ILE A 16 -1.55 -18.65 -33.22
N LYS A 17 -2.62 -18.95 -32.48
CA LYS A 17 -3.74 -19.74 -32.99
C LYS A 17 -4.16 -19.25 -34.39
N PRO A 18 -4.23 -20.11 -35.43
CA PRO A 18 -4.43 -19.68 -36.82
C PRO A 18 -5.65 -18.78 -37.03
N ASP A 19 -6.73 -19.03 -36.29
CA ASP A 19 -7.95 -18.20 -36.30
C ASP A 19 -7.64 -16.71 -36.08
N PHE A 20 -6.73 -16.40 -35.14
CA PHE A 20 -6.36 -15.04 -34.76
C PHE A 20 -5.33 -14.41 -35.70
N PHE A 21 -4.75 -15.21 -36.60
CA PHE A 21 -3.72 -14.77 -37.55
C PHE A 21 -4.28 -14.55 -38.96
N SER A 22 -5.51 -15.02 -39.24
CA SER A 22 -6.16 -14.81 -40.53
C SER A 22 -6.38 -13.32 -40.84
N GLU A 23 -6.20 -12.91 -42.10
CA GLU A 23 -6.34 -11.50 -42.51
C GLU A 23 -7.76 -10.97 -42.31
N SER A 24 -8.77 -11.82 -42.46
CA SER A 24 -10.17 -11.48 -42.17
C SER A 24 -10.34 -11.12 -40.70
N PHE A 25 -9.83 -11.96 -39.80
CA PHE A 25 -9.87 -11.71 -38.36
C PHE A 25 -9.11 -10.44 -37.98
N LYS A 26 -7.86 -10.30 -38.45
CA LYS A 26 -7.02 -9.13 -38.11
C LYS A 26 -7.68 -7.84 -38.57
N THR A 27 -8.30 -7.82 -39.74
CA THR A 27 -9.01 -6.65 -40.26
C THR A 27 -10.25 -6.33 -39.44
N GLU A 28 -11.10 -7.31 -39.14
CA GLU A 28 -12.29 -7.12 -38.30
C GLU A 28 -11.92 -6.64 -36.89
N PHE A 29 -10.95 -7.29 -36.25
CA PHE A 29 -10.49 -6.93 -34.91
C PHE A 29 -9.92 -5.51 -34.88
N ARG A 30 -9.04 -5.18 -35.84
CA ARG A 30 -8.42 -3.86 -35.94
C ARG A 30 -9.46 -2.76 -36.12
N ASP A 31 -10.43 -2.99 -36.98
CA ASP A 31 -11.53 -2.05 -37.19
C ASP A 31 -12.32 -1.81 -35.91
N CYS A 32 -12.66 -2.88 -35.16
CA CYS A 32 -13.34 -2.75 -33.88
C CYS A 32 -12.48 -2.05 -32.83
N TYR A 33 -11.19 -2.38 -32.75
CA TYR A 33 -10.24 -1.81 -31.79
C TYR A 33 -10.11 -0.29 -32.00
N ILE A 34 -9.88 0.15 -33.24
CA ILE A 34 -9.67 1.56 -33.59
C ILE A 34 -10.96 2.37 -33.52
N LYS A 35 -12.07 1.85 -34.06
CA LYS A 35 -13.35 2.59 -34.12
C LYS A 35 -14.00 2.73 -32.74
N LYS A 36 -13.47 2.05 -31.70
CA LYS A 36 -14.06 1.97 -30.35
C LYS A 36 -15.56 1.63 -30.42
N ASN A 37 -15.91 0.75 -31.36
CA ASN A 37 -17.30 0.46 -31.69
C ASN A 37 -17.94 -0.32 -30.52
N PRO A 38 -19.11 0.07 -30.00
CA PRO A 38 -19.76 -0.63 -28.87
C PRO A 38 -20.16 -2.09 -29.16
N SER A 39 -20.05 -2.55 -30.41
CA SER A 39 -20.16 -3.97 -30.74
C SER A 39 -18.92 -4.72 -30.23
N GLU A 40 -18.97 -5.13 -28.97
CA GLU A 40 -17.97 -5.98 -28.32
C GLU A 40 -17.73 -7.25 -29.17
N ILE A 41 -16.46 -7.59 -29.41
CA ILE A 41 -16.15 -8.89 -30.00
C ILE A 41 -16.29 -9.90 -28.87
N SER A 42 -17.14 -10.90 -29.04
CA SER A 42 -17.23 -12.06 -28.15
C SER A 42 -17.55 -13.29 -28.98
N LYS A 43 -16.56 -13.77 -29.74
CA LYS A 43 -16.70 -14.92 -30.64
C LYS A 43 -15.43 -15.77 -30.64
N ASN A 44 -15.59 -17.09 -30.71
CA ASN A 44 -14.51 -18.06 -30.92
C ASN A 44 -13.33 -17.98 -29.94
N GLY A 45 -13.59 -17.63 -28.68
CA GLY A 45 -12.56 -17.49 -27.65
C GLY A 45 -11.83 -16.15 -27.67
N THR A 46 -12.21 -15.22 -28.55
CA THR A 46 -11.75 -13.82 -28.53
C THR A 46 -12.77 -12.95 -27.82
N PHE A 47 -12.27 -12.03 -27.01
CA PHE A 47 -13.08 -11.01 -26.37
C PHE A 47 -12.37 -9.65 -26.41
N LEU A 48 -13.07 -8.60 -26.84
CA LEU A 48 -12.58 -7.22 -26.90
C LEU A 48 -13.64 -6.29 -26.31
N LYS A 49 -13.23 -5.49 -25.33
CA LYS A 49 -14.03 -4.39 -24.77
C LYS A 49 -13.19 -3.12 -24.70
N HIS A 50 -13.88 -1.98 -24.70
CA HIS A 50 -13.29 -0.64 -24.53
C HIS A 50 -13.65 0.01 -23.19
N VAL A 51 -14.50 -0.65 -22.40
CA VAL A 51 -14.90 -0.22 -21.05
C VAL A 51 -14.42 -1.27 -20.05
N PRO A 52 -13.71 -0.89 -18.97
CA PRO A 52 -13.42 0.50 -18.56
C PRO A 52 -12.31 1.18 -19.38
N PHE A 53 -11.49 0.39 -20.07
CA PHE A 53 -10.50 0.81 -21.06
C PHE A 53 -10.35 -0.31 -22.10
N ALA A 54 -9.54 -0.09 -23.14
CA ALA A 54 -9.33 -1.09 -24.19
C ALA A 54 -8.53 -2.30 -23.66
N PHE A 55 -9.16 -3.47 -23.66
CA PHE A 55 -8.50 -4.73 -23.35
C PHE A 55 -9.06 -5.87 -24.20
N ALA A 56 -8.23 -6.88 -24.44
CA ALA A 56 -8.64 -8.07 -25.17
C ALA A 56 -8.08 -9.35 -24.55
N LYS A 57 -8.83 -10.45 -24.67
CA LYS A 57 -8.38 -11.79 -24.29
C LYS A 57 -8.63 -12.80 -25.41
N PHE A 58 -7.76 -13.79 -25.47
CA PHE A 58 -7.68 -14.82 -26.50
C PHE A 58 -7.48 -16.17 -25.81
N ASP A 59 -8.50 -17.01 -25.88
CA ASP A 59 -8.46 -18.36 -25.34
C ASP A 59 -7.65 -19.28 -26.28
N ASN A 60 -6.84 -20.17 -25.71
CA ASN A 60 -5.99 -21.11 -26.44
C ASN A 60 -5.04 -20.41 -27.43
N PHE A 61 -4.46 -19.29 -26.99
CA PHE A 61 -3.68 -18.38 -27.84
C PHE A 61 -2.46 -19.04 -28.46
N VAL A 62 -1.69 -19.78 -27.66
CA VAL A 62 -0.50 -20.49 -28.11
C VAL A 62 -0.89 -21.84 -28.70
N GLN A 63 -0.36 -22.13 -29.89
CA GLN A 63 -0.47 -23.42 -30.58
C GLN A 63 0.91 -23.95 -30.97
N LEU A 64 1.03 -25.26 -31.09
CA LEU A 64 2.21 -25.90 -31.68
C LEU A 64 2.19 -25.75 -33.21
N LYS A 65 3.37 -25.54 -33.82
CA LYS A 65 3.50 -25.53 -35.29
C LYS A 65 3.01 -26.84 -35.91
N HIS A 66 2.13 -26.76 -36.92
CA HIS A 66 1.57 -27.92 -37.64
C HIS A 66 2.62 -28.90 -38.20
N GLU A 67 3.79 -28.43 -38.63
CA GLU A 67 4.88 -29.28 -39.14
C GLU A 67 5.52 -30.17 -38.06
N MET A 68 5.26 -29.91 -36.77
CA MET A 68 5.76 -30.69 -35.63
C MET A 68 4.64 -31.49 -34.93
N ALA A 69 3.42 -31.45 -35.48
CA ALA A 69 2.21 -32.00 -34.88
C ALA A 69 2.16 -33.54 -34.88
N GLU A 70 3.01 -34.23 -35.66
CA GLU A 70 3.05 -35.70 -35.69
C GLU A 70 3.54 -36.31 -34.36
N ILE A 71 4.05 -35.52 -33.41
CA ILE A 71 4.64 -36.03 -32.14
C ILE A 71 4.09 -35.34 -30.87
N LYS A 72 3.43 -34.17 -30.93
CA LYS A 72 2.99 -33.45 -29.70
C LYS A 72 1.68 -32.67 -29.86
N ASP A 73 0.84 -32.72 -28.83
CA ASP A 73 -0.37 -31.88 -28.65
C ASP A 73 0.00 -30.52 -28.02
N THR A 74 -0.66 -29.42 -28.41
CA THR A 74 -0.55 -28.08 -27.80
C THR A 74 -0.68 -28.15 -26.28
N LYS A 75 -1.57 -28.99 -25.73
CA LYS A 75 -1.69 -29.17 -24.27
C LYS A 75 -0.37 -29.60 -23.63
N LYS A 76 0.36 -30.50 -24.29
CA LYS A 76 1.67 -30.98 -23.82
C LYS A 76 2.73 -29.90 -23.92
N LEU A 77 2.69 -29.04 -24.94
CA LEU A 77 3.59 -27.89 -25.03
C LEU A 77 3.38 -26.94 -23.84
N VAL A 78 2.14 -26.56 -23.55
CA VAL A 78 1.83 -25.67 -22.41
C VAL A 78 2.26 -26.30 -21.10
N GLN A 79 2.06 -27.61 -20.92
CA GLN A 79 2.56 -28.34 -19.74
C GLN A 79 4.08 -28.28 -19.62
N LEU A 80 4.83 -28.46 -20.72
CA LEU A 80 6.29 -28.37 -20.69
C LEU A 80 6.77 -26.95 -20.35
N VAL A 81 6.06 -25.91 -20.79
CA VAL A 81 6.38 -24.52 -20.40
C VAL A 81 6.09 -24.31 -18.91
N GLU A 82 4.99 -24.85 -18.39
CA GLU A 82 4.70 -24.85 -16.96
C GLU A 82 5.82 -25.53 -16.15
N ASP A 83 6.20 -26.75 -16.53
CA ASP A 83 7.26 -27.51 -15.87
C ASP A 83 8.61 -26.76 -15.87
N GLU A 84 8.87 -25.93 -16.88
CA GLU A 84 10.05 -25.08 -16.97
C GLU A 84 9.92 -23.82 -16.11
N THR A 85 8.75 -23.20 -16.14
CA THR A 85 8.39 -22.01 -15.33
C THR A 85 8.49 -22.31 -13.84
N GLU A 86 8.00 -23.47 -13.38
CA GLU A 86 8.10 -23.92 -11.98
C GLU A 86 9.54 -24.07 -11.47
N LYS A 87 10.53 -24.21 -12.36
CA LYS A 87 11.95 -24.36 -12.02
C LYS A 87 12.69 -23.02 -11.99
N LEU A 88 12.02 -21.91 -12.29
CA LEU A 88 12.62 -20.58 -12.22
C LEU A 88 13.00 -20.22 -10.76
N PRO A 89 14.09 -19.47 -10.56
CA PRO A 89 14.41 -18.93 -9.25
C PRO A 89 13.44 -17.78 -8.91
N TYR A 90 12.44 -18.06 -8.08
CA TYR A 90 11.50 -17.07 -7.60
C TYR A 90 12.00 -16.37 -6.33
N VAL A 91 11.85 -15.05 -6.30
CA VAL A 91 12.10 -14.21 -5.12
C VAL A 91 10.75 -13.75 -4.56
N PRO A 92 10.45 -14.01 -3.28
CA PRO A 92 9.29 -13.43 -2.61
C PRO A 92 9.37 -11.89 -2.62
N ARG A 93 8.29 -11.25 -3.04
CA ARG A 93 8.15 -9.79 -3.10
C ARG A 93 6.92 -9.40 -2.29
N SER A 94 7.07 -8.40 -1.43
CA SER A 94 5.97 -7.90 -0.60
C SER A 94 6.19 -6.43 -0.27
N ASN A 95 5.17 -5.61 -0.50
CA ASN A 95 5.12 -4.20 -0.12
C ASN A 95 3.65 -3.83 0.21
N ASP A 96 3.31 -2.56 0.27
CA ASP A 96 1.92 -2.11 0.44
C ASP A 96 0.99 -2.64 -0.66
N LEU A 97 1.44 -2.58 -1.92
CA LEU A 97 0.64 -2.89 -3.10
C LEU A 97 0.43 -4.39 -3.33
N PHE A 98 1.41 -5.24 -3.01
CA PHE A 98 1.36 -6.66 -3.37
C PHE A 98 2.03 -7.60 -2.38
N THR A 99 1.71 -8.88 -2.52
CA THR A 99 2.50 -10.00 -1.99
C THR A 99 2.42 -11.14 -3.00
N PHE A 100 3.54 -11.54 -3.60
CA PHE A 100 3.67 -12.71 -4.49
C PHE A 100 5.15 -13.08 -4.66
N SER A 101 5.47 -14.14 -5.41
CA SER A 101 6.85 -14.46 -5.78
C SER A 101 7.11 -14.19 -7.26
N GLN A 102 8.23 -13.56 -7.62
CA GLN A 102 8.55 -13.18 -8.99
C GLN A 102 9.89 -13.77 -9.45
N SER A 103 9.97 -14.19 -10.71
CA SER A 103 11.24 -14.56 -11.33
C SER A 103 12.04 -13.32 -11.75
N CYS A 104 13.31 -13.51 -12.14
CA CYS A 104 13.99 -12.51 -12.96
C CYS A 104 13.34 -12.38 -14.35
N ASP A 105 13.66 -11.31 -15.07
CA ASP A 105 13.29 -11.19 -16.48
C ASP A 105 13.95 -12.32 -17.30
N VAL A 106 13.18 -12.94 -18.20
CA VAL A 106 13.61 -14.04 -19.06
C VAL A 106 14.77 -13.64 -19.98
N ILE A 107 14.93 -12.34 -20.31
CA ILE A 107 16.10 -11.86 -21.06
C ILE A 107 17.42 -12.22 -20.34
N ASN A 108 17.42 -12.25 -19.00
CA ASN A 108 18.60 -12.62 -18.21
C ASN A 108 18.90 -14.12 -18.23
N LEU A 109 17.98 -14.93 -18.78
CA LEU A 109 18.15 -16.37 -18.99
C LEU A 109 18.65 -16.70 -20.41
N CYS A 110 18.63 -15.72 -21.32
CA CYS A 110 19.12 -15.91 -22.68
C CYS A 110 20.65 -16.17 -22.67
N PRO A 111 21.15 -17.14 -23.47
CA PRO A 111 22.59 -17.34 -23.65
C PRO A 111 23.26 -16.05 -24.11
N LYS A 112 24.39 -15.69 -23.48
CA LYS A 112 25.18 -14.51 -23.87
C LYS A 112 26.01 -14.74 -25.12
N ASP A 113 26.31 -16.00 -25.43
CA ASP A 113 27.05 -16.45 -26.61
C ASP A 113 26.14 -17.32 -27.50
N ASN A 114 26.40 -17.34 -28.82
CA ASN A 114 25.65 -18.14 -29.81
C ASN A 114 25.74 -19.67 -29.62
N SER A 115 26.31 -20.16 -28.53
CA SER A 115 26.34 -21.58 -28.17
C SER A 115 24.99 -21.99 -27.57
N SER A 116 24.12 -22.51 -28.43
CA SER A 116 22.74 -22.88 -28.10
C SER A 116 22.59 -24.17 -27.28
N GLU A 117 23.70 -24.87 -26.99
CA GLU A 117 23.68 -26.21 -26.37
C GLU A 117 23.45 -26.22 -24.85
N ASP A 118 23.65 -25.09 -24.14
CA ASP A 118 23.55 -25.00 -22.67
C ASP A 118 22.36 -24.15 -22.14
N CYS A 119 21.36 -23.85 -22.98
CA CYS A 119 20.21 -23.07 -22.53
C CYS A 119 19.37 -23.86 -21.51
N LYS A 120 19.44 -23.47 -20.23
CA LYS A 120 18.72 -24.13 -19.12
C LYS A 120 17.20 -24.02 -19.24
N PHE A 121 16.72 -22.96 -19.89
CA PHE A 121 15.31 -22.62 -20.03
C PHE A 121 14.94 -22.36 -21.51
N PRO A 122 15.02 -23.38 -22.38
CA PRO A 122 14.88 -23.19 -23.82
C PRO A 122 13.44 -22.84 -24.26
N LEU A 123 12.40 -23.31 -23.55
CA LEU A 123 11.02 -22.99 -23.90
C LEU A 123 10.66 -21.56 -23.49
N LEU A 124 11.18 -21.06 -22.36
CA LEU A 124 10.97 -19.68 -21.93
C LEU A 124 11.71 -18.69 -22.85
N VAL A 125 12.95 -18.99 -23.21
CA VAL A 125 13.70 -18.20 -24.21
C VAL A 125 12.98 -18.24 -25.56
N GLY A 126 12.53 -19.42 -26.00
CA GLY A 126 11.73 -19.56 -27.22
C GLY A 126 10.39 -18.82 -27.17
N PHE A 127 9.75 -18.74 -26.00
CA PHE A 127 8.52 -17.97 -25.81
C PHE A 127 8.79 -16.47 -25.91
N ARG A 128 9.90 -15.98 -25.35
CA ARG A 128 10.34 -14.59 -25.54
C ARG A 128 10.58 -14.26 -27.01
N THR A 129 11.26 -15.14 -27.74
CA THR A 129 11.44 -15.01 -29.20
C THR A 129 10.10 -14.98 -29.92
N PHE A 130 9.15 -15.85 -29.55
CA PHE A 130 7.79 -15.82 -30.10
C PHE A 130 7.06 -14.50 -29.83
N LEU A 131 7.22 -13.91 -28.63
CA LEU A 131 6.64 -12.60 -28.34
C LEU A 131 7.21 -11.50 -29.27
N LEU A 132 8.51 -11.53 -29.55
CA LEU A 132 9.17 -10.56 -30.41
C LEU A 132 8.88 -10.76 -31.90
N ASP A 133 8.94 -12.00 -32.37
CA ASP A 133 8.93 -12.30 -33.81
C ASP A 133 7.51 -12.50 -34.35
N CYS A 134 6.57 -12.94 -33.51
CA CYS A 134 5.18 -13.20 -33.90
C CYS A 134 4.20 -12.24 -33.25
N VAL A 135 4.22 -12.16 -31.92
CA VAL A 135 3.18 -11.42 -31.18
C VAL A 135 3.33 -9.92 -31.36
N LEU A 136 4.54 -9.35 -31.29
CA LEU A 136 4.75 -7.92 -31.44
C LEU A 136 4.33 -7.38 -32.82
N PRO A 137 4.73 -7.98 -33.97
CA PRO A 137 4.22 -7.56 -35.28
C PRO A 137 2.71 -7.72 -35.39
N TRP A 138 2.15 -8.80 -34.85
CA TRP A 138 0.71 -9.03 -34.81
C TRP A 138 -0.03 -7.98 -33.97
N LEU A 139 0.51 -7.61 -32.79
CA LEU A 139 -0.04 -6.58 -31.90
C LEU A 139 -0.03 -5.21 -32.59
N LYS A 140 1.11 -4.83 -33.20
CA LYS A 140 1.22 -3.61 -34.02
C LYS A 140 0.17 -3.59 -35.13
N ASP A 141 -0.07 -4.74 -35.77
CA ASP A 141 -1.03 -4.83 -36.85
C ASP A 141 -2.49 -4.67 -36.38
N ILE A 142 -2.90 -5.41 -35.35
CA ILE A 142 -4.29 -5.41 -34.88
C ILE A 142 -4.66 -4.18 -34.05
N THR A 143 -3.71 -3.50 -33.42
CA THR A 143 -3.98 -2.33 -32.56
C THR A 143 -3.60 -0.99 -33.18
N LYS A 144 -2.63 -1.00 -34.11
CA LYS A 144 -1.95 0.20 -34.63
C LYS A 144 -1.24 1.05 -33.58
N ILE A 145 -0.98 0.49 -32.40
CA ILE A 145 -0.16 1.14 -31.37
C ILE A 145 1.32 1.12 -31.82
N PRO A 146 2.03 2.25 -31.77
CA PRO A 146 3.46 2.28 -32.03
C PRO A 146 4.20 1.58 -30.89
N LEU A 147 4.97 0.54 -31.24
CA LEU A 147 5.80 -0.21 -30.29
C LEU A 147 7.24 -0.25 -30.80
N TYR A 148 8.21 -0.19 -29.88
CA TYR A 148 9.61 -0.36 -30.21
C TYR A 148 9.90 -1.79 -30.65
N ASP A 149 10.76 -1.94 -31.66
CA ASP A 149 11.23 -3.25 -32.06
C ASP A 149 12.14 -3.86 -30.98
N ASN A 150 12.09 -5.18 -30.81
CA ASN A 150 12.95 -5.95 -29.91
C ASN A 150 12.89 -5.62 -28.40
N LYS A 151 11.91 -4.81 -27.95
CA LYS A 151 11.77 -4.42 -26.54
C LYS A 151 10.50 -5.00 -25.91
N VAL A 152 10.67 -6.13 -25.23
CA VAL A 152 9.64 -6.78 -24.40
C VAL A 152 10.26 -7.18 -23.06
N ASP A 153 9.54 -6.84 -21.99
CA ASP A 153 9.82 -7.37 -20.65
C ASP A 153 9.00 -8.65 -20.48
N LEU A 154 9.61 -9.68 -19.90
CA LEU A 154 8.95 -10.96 -19.67
C LEU A 154 9.39 -11.53 -18.34
N THR A 155 8.47 -11.55 -17.38
CA THR A 155 8.67 -12.15 -16.06
C THR A 155 7.62 -13.22 -15.79
N SER A 156 7.90 -14.09 -14.83
CA SER A 156 6.89 -14.97 -14.25
C SER A 156 6.52 -14.50 -12.86
N SER A 157 5.21 -14.49 -12.56
CA SER A 157 4.71 -14.36 -11.19
C SER A 157 4.04 -15.64 -10.74
N PHE A 158 4.29 -15.98 -9.48
CA PHE A 158 3.74 -17.10 -8.76
C PHE A 158 2.96 -16.57 -7.56
N TYR A 159 1.64 -16.76 -7.55
CA TYR A 159 0.77 -16.42 -6.43
C TYR A 159 0.33 -17.70 -5.71
N LYS A 160 0.59 -17.78 -4.41
CA LYS A 160 0.07 -18.82 -3.51
C LYS A 160 -1.16 -18.33 -2.75
N HIS A 161 -1.78 -19.21 -1.97
CA HIS A 161 -2.86 -18.85 -1.06
C HIS A 161 -2.54 -17.60 -0.22
N GLY A 162 -3.41 -16.59 -0.25
CA GLY A 162 -3.27 -15.32 0.45
C GLY A 162 -2.46 -14.25 -0.27
N ASP A 163 -1.84 -14.55 -1.43
CA ASP A 163 -1.14 -13.59 -2.27
C ASP A 163 -2.11 -12.76 -3.11
N TYR A 164 -1.72 -11.53 -3.45
CA TYR A 164 -2.55 -10.54 -4.13
C TYR A 164 -1.69 -9.45 -4.80
N LEU A 165 -2.30 -8.66 -5.69
CA LEU A 165 -1.74 -7.42 -6.24
C LEU A 165 -2.88 -6.40 -6.33
N LEU A 166 -2.80 -5.31 -5.55
CA LEU A 166 -3.88 -4.32 -5.39
C LEU A 166 -3.97 -3.36 -6.58
N CYS A 167 -4.96 -2.46 -6.53
CA CYS A 167 -5.30 -1.54 -7.62
C CYS A 167 -4.14 -0.61 -8.01
N HIS A 168 -3.70 -0.70 -9.27
CA HIS A 168 -2.66 0.12 -9.90
C HIS A 168 -2.92 0.25 -11.41
N ASP A 169 -2.20 1.12 -12.13
CA ASP A 169 -2.46 1.42 -13.55
C ASP A 169 -1.36 0.98 -14.53
N ASP A 170 -0.25 0.44 -14.03
CA ASP A 170 0.96 0.05 -14.77
C ASP A 170 1.70 1.19 -15.50
N VAL A 171 1.37 2.45 -15.19
CA VAL A 171 1.99 3.61 -15.83
C VAL A 171 3.43 3.78 -15.36
N LEU A 172 4.36 3.42 -16.25
CA LEU A 172 5.79 3.75 -16.16
C LEU A 172 6.30 4.12 -17.55
N GLU A 173 7.39 4.88 -17.60
CA GLU A 173 7.99 5.32 -18.87
C GLU A 173 8.30 4.13 -19.80
N GLY A 174 7.89 4.27 -21.06
CA GLY A 174 8.10 3.26 -22.09
C GLY A 174 7.08 2.12 -22.10
N ARG A 175 6.36 1.82 -21.01
CA ARG A 175 5.33 0.77 -20.99
C ARG A 175 4.13 1.20 -21.83
N ARG A 176 3.78 0.42 -22.86
CA ARG A 176 2.66 0.73 -23.76
C ARG A 176 1.56 -0.31 -23.81
N VAL A 177 1.91 -1.59 -23.87
CA VAL A 177 0.92 -2.67 -23.84
C VAL A 177 1.33 -3.70 -22.81
N ALA A 178 0.53 -3.81 -21.75
CA ALA A 178 0.67 -4.88 -20.77
C ALA A 178 0.07 -6.17 -21.32
N PHE A 179 0.70 -7.31 -21.05
CA PHE A 179 0.15 -8.61 -21.43
C PHE A 179 0.32 -9.65 -20.32
N ILE A 180 -0.57 -10.64 -20.32
CA ILE A 180 -0.57 -11.76 -19.38
C ILE A 180 -0.91 -13.03 -20.16
N TRP A 181 -0.07 -14.05 -20.02
CA TRP A 181 -0.34 -15.41 -20.46
C TRP A 181 -0.46 -16.33 -19.25
N TYR A 182 -1.64 -16.92 -19.08
CA TYR A 182 -1.99 -17.68 -17.89
C TYR A 182 -1.62 -19.16 -18.01
N ILE A 183 -0.87 -19.63 -17.01
CA ILE A 183 -0.45 -21.02 -16.84
C ILE A 183 -1.05 -21.52 -15.52
N VAL A 184 -2.36 -21.68 -15.52
CA VAL A 184 -3.12 -22.20 -14.36
C VAL A 184 -3.60 -23.63 -14.64
N PRO A 185 -3.98 -24.40 -13.61
CA PRO A 185 -4.71 -25.66 -13.77
C PRO A 185 -5.93 -25.54 -14.68
N GLU A 186 -6.29 -26.62 -15.38
CA GLU A 186 -7.46 -26.64 -16.29
C GLU A 186 -8.79 -26.42 -15.55
N ASP A 187 -8.85 -26.79 -14.27
CA ASP A 187 -10.01 -26.72 -13.39
C ASP A 187 -10.05 -25.47 -12.51
N TRP A 188 -9.19 -24.47 -12.77
CA TRP A 188 -9.19 -23.21 -12.01
C TRP A 188 -10.56 -22.54 -12.02
N ASN A 189 -11.08 -22.23 -10.83
CA ASN A 189 -12.37 -21.59 -10.67
C ASN A 189 -12.21 -20.28 -9.89
N GLY A 190 -12.43 -19.14 -10.56
CA GLY A 190 -12.27 -17.81 -9.95
C GLY A 190 -13.08 -17.61 -8.67
N GLN A 191 -14.26 -18.22 -8.54
CA GLN A 191 -15.12 -18.08 -7.37
C GLN A 191 -14.54 -18.78 -6.12
N THR A 192 -13.82 -19.89 -6.30
CA THR A 192 -13.27 -20.70 -5.19
C THR A 192 -11.78 -20.51 -4.99
N ASP A 193 -11.04 -20.31 -6.08
CA ASP A 193 -9.58 -20.18 -6.10
C ASP A 193 -9.12 -18.72 -6.07
N GLY A 194 -9.98 -17.77 -6.42
CA GLY A 194 -9.63 -16.35 -6.53
C GLY A 194 -8.61 -16.07 -7.65
N GLY A 195 -7.71 -15.10 -7.44
CA GLY A 195 -6.65 -14.76 -8.39
C GLY A 195 -7.13 -14.14 -9.70
N GLU A 196 -8.35 -13.58 -9.70
CA GLU A 196 -8.99 -12.97 -10.86
C GLU A 196 -8.38 -11.60 -11.17
N LEU A 197 -8.29 -11.25 -12.45
CA LEU A 197 -7.95 -9.90 -12.88
C LEU A 197 -9.20 -9.04 -12.85
N GLN A 198 -9.22 -8.00 -12.01
CA GLN A 198 -10.32 -7.03 -11.94
C GLN A 198 -9.90 -5.71 -12.55
N LEU A 199 -10.75 -5.14 -13.40
CA LEU A 199 -10.55 -3.86 -14.08
C LEU A 199 -11.52 -2.82 -13.52
N PHE A 200 -11.01 -1.63 -13.21
CA PHE A 200 -11.79 -0.55 -12.59
C PHE A 200 -12.21 0.49 -13.61
N GLU A 201 -13.42 1.02 -13.44
CA GLU A 201 -13.78 2.31 -14.02
C GLU A 201 -12.95 3.43 -13.37
N SER A 202 -12.80 4.54 -14.07
CA SER A 202 -12.01 5.67 -13.61
C SER A 202 -12.73 6.99 -13.88
N GLN A 203 -12.62 7.94 -12.95
CA GLN A 203 -13.14 9.30 -13.11
C GLN A 203 -11.98 10.30 -13.09
N PRO A 204 -12.06 11.41 -13.85
CA PRO A 204 -11.06 12.46 -13.78
C PRO A 204 -11.09 13.12 -12.40
N VAL A 205 -9.92 13.52 -11.91
CA VAL A 205 -9.80 14.40 -10.74
C VAL A 205 -10.19 15.81 -11.17
N SER A 206 -11.17 16.40 -10.49
CA SER A 206 -11.68 17.75 -10.77
C SER A 206 -10.71 18.81 -10.22
N ASP A 207 -9.57 18.99 -10.88
CA ASP A 207 -8.66 20.09 -10.57
C ASP A 207 -8.81 21.16 -11.66
N GLY A 208 -9.32 22.33 -11.26
CA GLY A 208 -9.62 23.43 -12.17
C GLY A 208 -8.47 23.73 -13.14
N HIS A 209 -8.82 23.87 -14.43
CA HIS A 209 -8.00 24.39 -15.54
C HIS A 209 -6.98 23.48 -16.25
N LYS A 210 -6.99 22.13 -16.08
CA LYS A 210 -6.18 21.24 -16.96
C LYS A 210 -6.95 20.82 -18.22
N SER A 211 -6.24 20.73 -19.35
CA SER A 211 -6.78 20.18 -20.62
C SER A 211 -7.11 18.69 -20.47
N ASP A 212 -8.00 18.19 -21.33
CA ASP A 212 -8.54 16.82 -21.25
C ASP A 212 -7.48 15.70 -21.21
N ASP A 213 -6.32 15.93 -21.84
CA ASP A 213 -5.20 14.99 -21.99
C ASP A 213 -4.24 14.95 -20.79
N ASP A 214 -4.34 15.91 -19.86
CA ASP A 214 -3.39 16.10 -18.74
C ASP A 214 -4.08 15.93 -17.36
N ARG A 215 -5.27 15.30 -17.37
CA ARG A 215 -6.07 15.03 -16.17
C ARG A 215 -5.59 13.76 -15.47
N ASN A 216 -5.42 13.86 -14.16
CA ASN A 216 -5.25 12.68 -13.31
C ASN A 216 -6.59 11.96 -13.18
N PHE A 217 -6.54 10.64 -13.01
CA PHE A 217 -7.72 9.80 -12.83
C PHE A 217 -7.64 9.03 -11.51
N PHE A 218 -8.79 8.69 -10.95
CA PHE A 218 -8.87 7.75 -9.83
C PHE A 218 -9.85 6.61 -10.15
N PRO A 219 -9.55 5.38 -9.71
CA PRO A 219 -10.44 4.25 -9.86
C PRO A 219 -11.67 4.40 -8.97
N THR A 220 -12.83 3.95 -9.45
CA THR A 220 -14.09 4.00 -8.70
C THR A 220 -14.59 2.60 -8.35
N THR A 221 -15.10 1.87 -9.34
CA THR A 221 -15.80 0.60 -9.16
C THR A 221 -15.25 -0.44 -10.11
N ILE A 222 -15.31 -1.71 -9.71
CA ILE A 222 -14.93 -2.83 -10.57
C ILE A 222 -15.96 -2.95 -11.69
N SER A 223 -15.52 -2.82 -12.94
CA SER A 223 -16.36 -2.93 -14.14
C SER A 223 -16.33 -4.33 -14.72
N THR A 224 -15.17 -4.99 -14.69
CA THR A 224 -14.96 -6.31 -15.30
C THR A 224 -14.09 -7.17 -14.39
N THR A 225 -14.48 -8.43 -14.21
CA THR A 225 -13.69 -9.46 -13.52
C THR A 225 -13.39 -10.59 -14.51
N ILE A 226 -12.12 -10.99 -14.60
CA ILE A 226 -11.63 -11.97 -15.57
C ILE A 226 -10.92 -13.09 -14.81
N PRO A 227 -11.51 -14.29 -14.70
CA PRO A 227 -10.83 -15.43 -14.11
C PRO A 227 -9.66 -15.88 -14.99
N PRO A 228 -8.51 -16.26 -14.41
CA PRO A 228 -7.40 -16.78 -15.19
C PRO A 228 -7.81 -18.13 -15.78
N LYS A 229 -7.43 -18.36 -17.03
CA LYS A 229 -7.74 -19.60 -17.76
C LYS A 229 -6.48 -20.11 -18.44
N ARG A 230 -6.22 -21.41 -18.35
CA ARG A 230 -5.05 -22.04 -18.97
C ARG A 230 -4.95 -21.68 -20.45
N ASN A 231 -3.76 -21.26 -20.89
CA ASN A 231 -3.46 -20.83 -22.26
C ASN A 231 -4.33 -19.65 -22.76
N MET A 232 -4.83 -18.82 -21.84
CA MET A 232 -5.43 -17.53 -22.18
C MET A 232 -4.33 -16.47 -22.26
N PHE A 233 -4.29 -15.74 -23.36
CA PHE A 233 -3.48 -14.52 -23.52
C PHE A 233 -4.40 -13.31 -23.39
N LEU A 234 -4.03 -12.35 -22.55
CA LEU A 234 -4.76 -11.11 -22.34
C LEU A 234 -3.80 -9.94 -22.53
N PHE A 235 -4.25 -8.86 -23.16
CA PHE A 235 -3.50 -7.61 -23.20
C PHE A 235 -4.41 -6.40 -23.02
N PHE A 236 -3.84 -5.29 -22.57
CA PHE A 236 -4.48 -3.98 -22.56
C PHE A 236 -3.45 -2.87 -22.80
N GLU A 237 -3.91 -1.75 -23.33
CA GLU A 237 -3.07 -0.56 -23.45
C GLU A 237 -2.88 0.07 -22.07
N VAL A 238 -1.62 0.30 -21.69
CA VAL A 238 -1.26 1.03 -20.49
C VAL A 238 -1.73 2.47 -20.67
N SER A 239 -2.32 3.08 -19.65
CA SER A 239 -2.75 4.47 -19.65
C SER A 239 -3.02 4.94 -18.22
N PRO A 240 -3.16 6.25 -17.98
CA PRO A 240 -3.63 6.76 -16.68
C PRO A 240 -5.03 6.28 -16.25
N ARG A 241 -5.71 5.48 -17.07
CA ARG A 241 -7.03 4.88 -16.79
C ARG A 241 -6.99 3.37 -16.64
N SER A 242 -5.87 2.70 -16.91
CA SER A 242 -5.77 1.22 -16.93
C SER A 242 -5.71 0.60 -15.54
N PHE A 243 -6.54 1.10 -14.61
CA PHE A 243 -6.59 0.62 -13.24
C PHE A 243 -7.08 -0.82 -13.16
N HIS A 244 -6.28 -1.68 -12.54
CA HIS A 244 -6.56 -3.09 -12.39
C HIS A 244 -5.90 -3.68 -11.14
N GLN A 245 -6.37 -4.86 -10.74
CA GLN A 245 -5.81 -5.62 -9.63
C GLN A 245 -5.90 -7.13 -9.88
N VAL A 246 -5.10 -7.92 -9.15
CA VAL A 246 -5.26 -9.37 -9.02
C VAL A 246 -5.84 -9.66 -7.64
N THR A 247 -7.06 -10.22 -7.61
CA THR A 247 -7.72 -10.59 -6.36
C THR A 247 -6.91 -11.62 -5.59
N GLU A 248 -7.12 -11.67 -4.27
CA GLU A 248 -6.47 -12.65 -3.42
C GLU A 248 -6.67 -14.08 -3.96
N VAL A 249 -5.60 -14.86 -3.99
CA VAL A 249 -5.69 -16.30 -4.27
C VAL A 249 -6.22 -17.01 -3.03
N LEU A 250 -7.42 -17.57 -3.14
CA LEU A 250 -8.11 -18.29 -2.07
C LEU A 250 -7.86 -19.80 -2.11
N GLY A 251 -7.53 -20.31 -3.30
CA GLY A 251 -7.17 -21.72 -3.52
C GLY A 251 -5.76 -22.05 -3.03
N TYR A 252 -5.43 -23.34 -3.02
CA TYR A 252 -4.07 -23.83 -2.73
C TYR A 252 -3.30 -24.21 -3.99
N SER A 253 -3.99 -24.21 -5.13
CA SER A 253 -3.38 -24.42 -6.45
C SER A 253 -2.50 -23.23 -6.82
N LYS A 254 -1.51 -23.50 -7.67
CA LYS A 254 -0.53 -22.50 -8.11
C LYS A 254 -1.14 -21.61 -9.19
N ARG A 255 -1.24 -20.30 -8.95
CA ARG A 255 -1.56 -19.32 -10.01
C ARG A 255 -0.26 -18.82 -10.62
N ILE A 256 0.13 -19.41 -11.75
CA ILE A 256 1.32 -19.00 -12.51
C ILE A 256 0.90 -18.18 -13.73
N SER A 257 1.62 -17.11 -14.00
CA SER A 257 1.49 -16.34 -15.24
C SER A 257 2.84 -15.88 -15.74
N LEU A 258 3.02 -15.89 -17.07
CA LEU A 258 4.06 -15.14 -17.76
C LEU A 258 3.47 -13.82 -18.21
N HIS A 259 4.10 -12.70 -17.86
CA HIS A 259 3.56 -11.37 -18.09
C HIS A 259 4.66 -10.33 -18.26
N GLY A 260 4.29 -9.16 -18.77
CA GLY A 260 5.17 -8.02 -18.89
C GLY A 260 4.62 -6.98 -19.85
N TRP A 261 5.51 -6.21 -20.46
CA TRP A 261 5.13 -5.06 -21.28
C TRP A 261 5.85 -5.07 -22.62
N PHE A 262 5.09 -4.79 -23.68
CA PHE A 262 5.67 -4.28 -24.92
C PHE A 262 5.85 -2.77 -24.79
N HIS A 263 7.04 -2.31 -25.17
CA HIS A 263 7.41 -0.91 -24.99
C HIS A 263 7.12 -0.06 -26.23
N GLY A 264 6.93 1.24 -26.05
CA GLY A 264 6.75 2.22 -27.13
C GLY A 264 6.80 3.65 -26.60
N PRO A 265 6.62 4.66 -27.48
CA PRO A 265 6.67 6.07 -27.07
C PRO A 265 5.52 6.42 -26.14
N SER A 266 5.76 7.08 -25.01
CA SER A 266 4.68 7.49 -24.09
C SER A 266 3.69 8.45 -24.78
N SER A 267 2.39 8.18 -24.65
CA SER A 267 1.32 9.07 -25.17
C SER A 267 0.64 9.90 -24.06
N TRP A 268 1.18 9.87 -22.85
CA TRP A 268 0.72 10.65 -21.71
C TRP A 268 1.94 11.17 -20.94
N THR A 269 1.78 12.35 -20.34
CA THR A 269 2.68 12.95 -19.37
C THR A 269 2.41 12.36 -17.99
N VAL A 270 3.43 11.86 -17.31
CA VAL A 270 3.29 11.41 -15.92
C VAL A 270 3.20 12.64 -15.03
N ASN A 271 1.99 13.00 -14.60
CA ASN A 271 1.78 14.15 -13.73
C ASN A 271 1.81 13.73 -12.25
N ASN A 272 3.01 13.75 -11.66
CA ASN A 272 3.27 13.29 -10.28
C ASN A 272 2.64 14.15 -9.16
N LYS A 273 1.73 15.09 -9.46
CA LYS A 273 1.33 16.10 -8.47
C LYS A 273 -0.15 16.46 -8.57
N THR A 274 -1.01 15.61 -8.03
CA THR A 274 -2.14 16.14 -7.24
C THR A 274 -2.16 15.50 -5.88
N VAL A 275 -1.52 16.23 -4.98
CA VAL A 275 -1.44 15.89 -3.58
C VAL A 275 -2.67 16.49 -2.91
N GLN A 276 -3.56 15.65 -2.37
CA GLN A 276 -4.70 16.14 -1.62
C GLN A 276 -4.20 16.77 -0.31
N SER A 277 -4.74 17.94 0.04
CA SER A 277 -4.45 18.57 1.34
C SER A 277 -5.15 17.78 2.44
N ILE A 278 -4.44 17.53 3.53
CA ILE A 278 -5.03 17.01 4.76
C ILE A 278 -5.94 18.10 5.34
N GLU A 279 -7.18 17.75 5.68
CA GLU A 279 -8.06 18.65 6.43
C GLU A 279 -7.48 18.83 7.85
N LYS A 280 -7.17 20.08 8.19
CA LYS A 280 -6.60 20.44 9.48
C LYS A 280 -7.73 20.89 10.40
N ILE A 281 -7.93 20.20 11.52
CA ILE A 281 -8.91 20.58 12.53
C ILE A 281 -8.22 21.07 13.81
N SER A 282 -8.91 21.94 14.55
CA SER A 282 -8.50 22.39 15.88
C SER A 282 -8.96 21.43 16.98
N PRO A 283 -8.20 21.29 18.07
CA PRO A 283 -8.62 20.51 19.22
C PRO A 283 -9.85 21.12 19.92
N ILE A 284 -10.55 20.30 20.70
CA ILE A 284 -11.74 20.70 21.45
C ILE A 284 -11.55 20.59 22.96
N HIS A 285 -12.34 21.33 23.72
CA HIS A 285 -12.45 21.13 25.17
C HIS A 285 -13.36 19.94 25.51
N ILE A 286 -13.03 19.21 26.58
CA ILE A 286 -13.85 18.14 27.16
C ILE A 286 -13.86 18.23 28.69
N GLU A 287 -14.87 17.61 29.30
CA GLU A 287 -15.02 17.54 30.75
C GLU A 287 -13.95 16.64 31.39
N GLU A 288 -13.41 17.02 32.55
CA GLU A 288 -12.31 16.29 33.22
C GLU A 288 -12.74 14.86 33.60
N GLU A 289 -14.02 14.69 33.98
CA GLU A 289 -14.61 13.39 34.31
C GLU A 289 -14.53 12.41 33.15
N LEU A 290 -14.61 12.89 31.90
CA LEU A 290 -14.52 12.04 30.71
C LEU A 290 -13.14 11.37 30.64
N ILE A 291 -12.08 12.10 30.99
CA ILE A 291 -10.70 11.59 30.99
C ILE A 291 -10.57 10.43 31.98
N TYR A 292 -11.01 10.60 33.23
CA TYR A 292 -10.89 9.56 34.26
C TYR A 292 -11.79 8.35 34.03
N GLN A 293 -12.91 8.53 33.32
CA GLN A 293 -13.75 7.41 32.94
C GLN A 293 -13.10 6.55 31.86
N TRP A 294 -12.41 7.18 30.91
CA TRP A 294 -11.91 6.52 29.71
C TRP A 294 -10.46 6.05 29.82
N ILE A 295 -9.55 6.83 30.40
CA ILE A 295 -8.12 6.51 30.41
C ILE A 295 -7.78 5.66 31.62
N ASN A 296 -7.00 4.60 31.40
CA ASN A 296 -6.48 3.79 32.49
C ASN A 296 -5.58 4.65 33.41
N PRO A 297 -5.87 4.72 34.73
CA PRO A 297 -5.16 5.60 35.67
C PRO A 297 -3.63 5.42 35.69
N VAL A 298 -3.11 4.26 35.29
CA VAL A 298 -1.66 4.01 35.15
C VAL A 298 -1.01 5.02 34.21
N TYR A 299 -1.72 5.47 33.17
CA TYR A 299 -1.23 6.46 32.20
C TYR A 299 -1.43 7.91 32.63
N LEU A 300 -1.95 8.13 33.84
CA LEU A 300 -2.08 9.44 34.48
C LEU A 300 -1.13 9.57 35.69
N ASP A 301 -0.43 8.49 36.04
CA ASP A 301 0.56 8.48 37.11
C ASP A 301 1.91 9.04 36.66
N PHE A 302 2.46 9.97 37.42
CA PHE A 302 3.68 10.70 37.07
C PHE A 302 4.91 9.78 36.95
N GLU A 303 5.04 8.79 37.82
CA GLU A 303 6.19 7.87 37.79
C GLU A 303 6.12 6.97 36.55
N GLN A 304 4.93 6.50 36.20
CA GLN A 304 4.71 5.70 34.99
C GLN A 304 4.92 6.51 33.73
N ILE A 305 4.35 7.71 33.64
CA ILE A 305 4.57 8.64 32.51
C ILE A 305 6.06 8.87 32.30
N THR A 306 6.82 9.11 33.37
CA THR A 306 8.28 9.32 33.28
C THR A 306 9.01 8.09 32.68
N LYS A 307 8.62 6.87 33.08
CA LYS A 307 9.20 5.64 32.52
C LYS A 307 8.85 5.46 31.05
N ILE A 308 7.59 5.71 30.70
CA ILE A 308 7.05 5.65 29.34
C ILE A 308 7.80 6.65 28.44
N ARG A 309 7.92 7.92 28.87
CA ARG A 309 8.65 8.97 28.14
C ARG A 309 10.10 8.60 27.86
N ARG A 310 10.81 8.05 28.86
CA ARG A 310 12.19 7.59 28.68
C ARG A 310 12.31 6.47 27.65
N ARG A 311 11.31 5.58 27.56
CA ARG A 311 11.27 4.55 26.53
C ARG A 311 11.01 5.17 25.16
N PHE A 312 9.98 6.00 25.05
CA PHE A 312 9.61 6.67 23.81
C PHE A 312 10.76 7.49 23.22
N HIS A 313 11.50 8.24 24.03
CA HIS A 313 12.67 9.00 23.59
C HIS A 313 13.75 8.13 22.89
N ARG A 314 13.85 6.84 23.22
CA ARG A 314 14.88 5.96 22.65
C ARG A 314 14.46 5.33 21.32
N THR A 315 13.16 5.10 21.14
CA THR A 315 12.64 4.30 20.03
C THR A 315 11.72 5.07 19.10
N SER A 316 11.28 6.28 19.49
CA SER A 316 10.28 7.09 18.78
C SER A 316 8.94 6.36 18.55
N GLU A 317 8.73 5.24 19.24
CA GLU A 317 7.53 4.43 19.20
C GLU A 317 7.22 3.87 20.59
N ILE A 318 5.93 3.67 20.88
CA ILE A 318 5.51 2.85 22.00
C ILE A 318 4.11 2.28 21.78
N GLN A 319 3.86 1.06 22.27
CA GLN A 319 2.52 0.48 22.39
C GLN A 319 2.11 0.34 23.86
N LEU A 320 1.03 1.02 24.24
CA LEU A 320 0.49 1.08 25.59
C LEU A 320 -0.73 0.16 25.73
N SER A 321 -0.55 -0.98 26.38
CA SER A 321 -1.61 -1.99 26.57
C SER A 321 -2.68 -1.54 27.57
N ALA A 322 -3.92 -1.97 27.38
CA ALA A 322 -5.05 -1.61 28.24
C ALA A 322 -5.17 -0.09 28.45
N PHE A 323 -5.03 0.68 27.36
CA PHE A 323 -5.02 2.15 27.39
C PHE A 323 -6.37 2.71 27.84
N ILE A 324 -7.46 2.17 27.28
CA ILE A 324 -8.81 2.51 27.72
C ILE A 324 -9.16 1.66 28.95
N ASN A 325 -9.83 2.28 29.91
CA ASN A 325 -10.42 1.61 31.06
C ASN A 325 -11.26 0.42 30.59
N VAL A 326 -11.01 -0.76 31.16
CA VAL A 326 -11.61 -2.03 30.72
C VAL A 326 -13.14 -1.97 30.68
N LYS A 327 -13.79 -1.22 31.58
CA LYS A 327 -15.25 -1.06 31.57
C LYS A 327 -15.72 -0.31 30.33
N LYS A 328 -15.13 0.86 30.06
CA LYS A 328 -15.46 1.68 28.87
C LYS A 328 -15.10 0.99 27.57
N TRP A 329 -13.97 0.29 27.55
CA TRP A 329 -13.56 -0.52 26.41
C TRP A 329 -14.61 -1.60 26.07
N LYS A 330 -15.12 -2.35 27.07
CA LYS A 330 -16.20 -3.34 26.84
C LYS A 330 -17.49 -2.69 26.33
N GLU A 331 -17.89 -1.55 26.90
CA GLU A 331 -19.06 -0.79 26.44
C GLU A 331 -18.91 -0.36 24.97
N LEU A 332 -17.71 0.14 24.60
CA LEU A 332 -17.41 0.53 23.22
C LEU A 332 -17.45 -0.67 22.28
N VAL A 333 -16.80 -1.78 22.62
CA VAL A 333 -16.77 -3.01 21.81
C VAL A 333 -18.19 -3.54 21.57
N GLN A 334 -19.00 -3.66 22.61
CA GLN A 334 -20.38 -4.10 22.48
C GLN A 334 -21.18 -3.18 21.55
N CYS A 335 -20.99 -1.87 21.66
CA CYS A 335 -21.66 -0.89 20.82
C CYS A 335 -21.25 -1.02 19.35
N ILE A 336 -19.95 -0.99 19.03
CA ILE A 336 -19.47 -0.97 17.63
C ILE A 336 -19.78 -2.27 16.90
N GLN A 337 -19.77 -3.42 17.60
CA GLN A 337 -20.16 -4.71 17.02
C GLN A 337 -21.66 -4.78 16.70
N SER A 338 -22.49 -4.03 17.44
CA SER A 338 -23.94 -3.97 17.21
C SER A 338 -24.37 -2.98 16.12
N LEU A 339 -23.43 -2.16 15.62
CA LEU A 339 -23.73 -1.17 14.58
C LEU A 339 -24.03 -1.84 13.24
N SER A 340 -25.16 -1.46 12.66
CA SER A 340 -25.57 -1.83 11.30
C SER A 340 -24.68 -1.21 10.22
N ALA A 341 -24.69 -1.82 9.02
CA ALA A 341 -23.87 -1.43 7.88
C ALA A 341 -24.01 0.05 7.46
N HIS A 342 -25.18 0.68 7.63
CA HIS A 342 -25.41 2.08 7.25
C HIS A 342 -24.61 3.11 8.06
N HIS A 343 -24.08 2.72 9.23
CA HIS A 343 -23.18 3.57 10.02
C HIS A 343 -21.75 3.60 9.46
N TRP A 344 -21.42 2.72 8.52
CA TRP A 344 -20.06 2.53 8.03
C TRP A 344 -19.96 3.03 6.58
N LEU A 345 -19.23 4.12 6.38
CA LEU A 345 -18.93 4.68 5.07
C LEU A 345 -17.70 4.00 4.48
N HIS A 346 -17.79 3.59 3.21
CA HIS A 346 -16.64 3.05 2.49
C HIS A 346 -15.64 4.16 2.15
N CYS A 347 -14.36 3.92 2.43
CA CYS A 347 -13.26 4.82 2.16
C CYS A 347 -12.43 4.30 0.99
N GLY A 348 -12.43 5.07 -0.10
CA GLY A 348 -11.57 4.89 -1.29
C GLY A 348 -10.72 6.15 -1.59
N PRO A 349 -10.18 6.28 -2.80
CA PRO A 349 -10.29 5.35 -3.94
C PRO A 349 -9.42 4.09 -3.79
N PRO A 350 -9.72 2.98 -4.50
CA PRO A 350 -9.01 1.70 -4.38
C PRO A 350 -7.49 1.74 -4.62
N ASN A 351 -6.96 2.68 -5.41
CA ASN A 351 -5.51 2.86 -5.59
C ASN A 351 -4.84 3.63 -4.45
N ARG A 352 -5.55 3.90 -3.34
CA ARG A 352 -5.03 4.53 -2.13
C ARG A 352 -5.45 3.76 -0.88
N ARG A 353 -6.73 3.44 -0.76
CA ARG A 353 -7.29 2.82 0.44
C ARG A 353 -8.54 2.00 0.14
N ASN A 354 -8.82 1.03 1.00
CA ASN A 354 -10.06 0.27 1.01
C ASN A 354 -10.38 -0.13 2.45
N TYR A 355 -11.25 0.60 3.13
CA TYR A 355 -11.74 0.24 4.46
C TYR A 355 -13.07 0.95 4.72
N TYR A 356 -13.65 0.78 5.90
CA TYR A 356 -14.84 1.52 6.29
C TYR A 356 -14.57 2.41 7.50
N CYS A 357 -15.13 3.61 7.54
CA CYS A 357 -15.10 4.48 8.71
C CYS A 357 -16.51 4.75 9.25
N LEU A 358 -16.61 5.09 10.53
CA LEU A 358 -17.87 5.51 11.11
C LEU A 358 -18.36 6.82 10.47
N SER A 359 -19.57 6.82 9.94
CA SER A 359 -20.18 7.98 9.31
C SER A 359 -20.47 9.07 10.34
N ASN A 360 -20.15 10.32 9.97
CA ASN A 360 -20.50 11.51 10.73
C ASN A 360 -21.57 12.38 10.01
N THR A 361 -22.25 11.84 8.99
CA THR A 361 -23.22 12.61 8.17
C THR A 361 -24.43 13.07 8.97
N HIS A 362 -24.85 12.30 9.97
CA HIS A 362 -25.90 12.65 10.91
C HIS A 362 -25.40 12.39 12.33
N VAL A 363 -24.89 13.45 12.97
CA VAL A 363 -24.34 13.40 14.34
C VAL A 363 -25.31 12.75 15.32
N ASN A 364 -26.63 12.86 15.10
CA ASN A 364 -27.64 12.26 15.99
C ASN A 364 -27.68 10.72 15.94
N ASP A 365 -27.24 10.10 14.84
CA ASP A 365 -27.35 8.65 14.64
C ASP A 365 -26.15 7.89 15.22
N VAL A 366 -25.05 8.59 15.53
CA VAL A 366 -23.86 7.97 16.12
C VAL A 366 -24.07 7.73 17.63
N PRO A 367 -23.86 6.51 18.16
CA PRO A 367 -23.99 6.25 19.60
C PRO A 367 -23.07 7.10 20.46
N ASP A 368 -23.55 7.48 21.65
CA ASP A 368 -22.84 8.39 22.55
C ASP A 368 -21.46 7.87 22.99
N ILE A 369 -21.30 6.56 23.16
CA ILE A 369 -20.01 5.96 23.52
C ILE A 369 -18.96 6.15 22.40
N CYS A 370 -19.37 6.10 21.12
CA CYS A 370 -18.51 6.38 19.97
C CYS A 370 -18.16 7.87 19.90
N LYS A 371 -19.15 8.75 20.12
CA LYS A 371 -18.92 10.20 20.21
C LYS A 371 -17.92 10.55 21.32
N GLN A 372 -18.04 9.92 22.47
CA GLN A 372 -17.15 10.15 23.62
C GLN A 372 -15.70 9.80 23.29
N VAL A 373 -15.42 8.63 22.69
CA VAL A 373 -14.04 8.26 22.34
C VAL A 373 -13.46 9.16 21.25
N ILE A 374 -14.26 9.55 20.25
CA ILE A 374 -13.84 10.51 19.21
C ILE A 374 -13.52 11.87 19.84
N ARG A 375 -14.40 12.40 20.70
CA ARG A 375 -14.18 13.65 21.44
C ARG A 375 -12.93 13.58 22.31
N LEU A 376 -12.68 12.45 22.97
CA LEU A 376 -11.49 12.24 23.79
C LEU A 376 -10.21 12.41 22.96
N PHE A 377 -10.10 11.74 21.82
CA PHE A 377 -8.91 11.85 20.96
C PHE A 377 -8.84 13.19 20.21
N LYS A 378 -9.96 13.91 20.05
CA LYS A 378 -9.99 15.29 19.53
C LYS A 378 -9.62 16.35 20.56
N SER A 379 -9.47 15.99 21.84
CA SER A 379 -9.43 16.97 22.92
C SER A 379 -8.05 17.61 23.19
N GLU A 380 -8.06 18.83 23.72
CA GLU A 380 -6.87 19.48 24.30
C GLU A 380 -6.24 18.65 25.43
N ALA A 381 -7.07 17.96 26.22
CA ALA A 381 -6.60 17.08 27.28
C ALA A 381 -5.75 15.92 26.75
N MET A 382 -6.13 15.34 25.60
CA MET A 382 -5.32 14.32 24.94
C MET A 382 -3.99 14.88 24.45
N LEU A 383 -3.96 16.14 23.95
CA LEU A 383 -2.69 16.79 23.59
C LEU A 383 -1.76 16.92 24.79
N VAL A 384 -2.28 17.26 25.98
CA VAL A 384 -1.49 17.31 27.22
C VAL A 384 -0.95 15.92 27.58
N ILE A 385 -1.80 14.89 27.57
CA ILE A 385 -1.41 13.51 27.92
C ILE A 385 -0.34 12.99 26.95
N LEU A 386 -0.54 13.19 25.65
CA LEU A 386 0.44 12.80 24.63
C LEU A 386 1.73 13.59 24.78
N SER A 387 1.66 14.88 25.10
CA SER A 387 2.86 15.67 25.40
C SER A 387 3.62 15.07 26.58
N ASP A 388 2.93 14.77 27.67
CA ASP A 388 3.54 14.21 28.87
C ASP A 388 4.15 12.83 28.62
N ILE A 389 3.48 11.98 27.84
CA ILE A 389 3.93 10.62 27.52
C ILE A 389 5.11 10.62 26.55
N THR A 390 5.10 11.49 25.54
CA THR A 390 6.09 11.46 24.45
C THR A 390 7.27 12.40 24.68
N GLY A 391 7.07 13.48 25.44
CA GLY A 391 8.02 14.59 25.54
C GLY A 391 7.94 15.59 24.38
N ILE A 392 7.02 15.42 23.43
CA ILE A 392 6.79 16.33 22.30
C ILE A 392 5.80 17.41 22.74
N GLN A 393 6.08 18.67 22.44
CA GLN A 393 5.26 19.78 22.90
C GLN A 393 4.00 19.96 22.02
N LEU A 394 2.95 19.17 22.26
CA LEU A 394 1.65 19.31 21.59
C LEU A 394 0.70 20.26 22.34
N HIS A 395 1.01 20.67 23.56
CA HIS A 395 0.18 21.62 24.30
C HIS A 395 1.02 22.45 25.28
N PRO A 396 0.85 23.79 25.40
CA PRO A 396 1.73 24.65 26.21
C PRO A 396 1.83 24.28 27.70
N ILE A 397 0.76 23.71 28.27
CA ILE A 397 0.62 23.43 29.71
C ILE A 397 1.22 22.06 30.10
N ALA A 398 1.77 21.29 29.15
CA ALA A 398 2.35 19.98 29.45
C ALA A 398 3.51 20.05 30.46
N LEU A 399 3.64 19.01 31.29
CA LEU A 399 4.63 18.89 32.38
C LEU A 399 6.08 18.80 31.87
N ILE A 400 6.29 18.72 30.55
CA ILE A 400 7.60 18.73 29.89
C ILE A 400 8.44 19.96 30.29
N SER A 401 7.77 21.10 30.57
CA SER A 401 8.41 22.36 30.96
C SER A 401 9.14 22.30 32.31
N VAL A 402 8.79 21.35 33.19
CA VAL A 402 9.38 21.25 34.53
C VAL A 402 10.78 20.62 34.47
N ASP A 403 11.02 19.64 33.58
CA ASP A 403 12.32 18.96 33.46
C ASP A 403 13.40 19.84 32.81
N ARG A 404 13.03 20.78 31.92
CA ARG A 404 14.00 21.72 31.30
C ARG A 404 14.57 22.72 32.30
N ASN A 405 13.79 23.11 33.30
CA ASN A 405 14.24 24.08 34.32
C ASN A 405 15.08 23.44 35.44
N VAL A 406 15.01 22.12 35.63
CA VAL A 406 15.83 21.42 36.64
C VAL A 406 17.26 21.18 36.12
N ALA A 407 17.46 21.05 34.82
CA ALA A 407 18.79 20.91 34.23
C ALA A 407 19.64 22.21 34.28
N ALA A 408 19.00 23.37 34.54
CA ALA A 408 19.68 24.67 34.62
C ALA A 408 20.01 25.13 36.04
N ILE A 409 19.72 24.33 37.08
CA ILE A 409 19.98 24.67 38.48
C ILE A 409 20.78 23.56 39.17
N SER A 410 22.06 23.46 38.82
CA SER A 410 23.15 23.03 39.71
C SER A 410 24.13 24.21 39.73
N ASP A 411 24.39 24.93 40.81
CA ASP A 411 24.84 24.49 42.11
C ASP A 411 24.52 25.52 43.19
N SER A 412 23.90 25.12 44.30
CA SER A 412 24.22 25.65 45.63
C SER A 412 23.62 24.76 46.71
N LYS A 413 24.51 24.26 47.58
CA LYS A 413 24.16 23.47 48.77
C LYS A 413 23.35 24.31 49.75
N ASN A 414 22.32 23.73 50.36
CA ASN A 414 22.21 23.59 51.81
C ASN A 414 21.01 22.71 52.24
N ALA A 415 21.20 22.06 53.38
CA ALA A 415 20.38 20.99 53.96
C ALA A 415 19.08 21.46 54.63
N GLY A 416 18.11 20.55 54.71
CA GLY A 416 16.93 20.64 55.59
C GLY A 416 15.85 19.61 55.21
N GLU A 417 15.50 18.73 56.16
CA GLU A 417 14.51 17.64 56.07
C GLU A 417 13.06 18.15 55.90
N ASP A 418 12.23 17.49 55.07
CA ASP A 418 10.98 16.82 55.48
C ASP A 418 10.11 16.31 54.28
N ALA A 419 9.33 15.26 54.57
CA ALA A 419 8.63 14.30 53.70
C ALA A 419 7.59 14.82 52.65
N PRO A 420 7.25 14.02 51.60
CA PRO A 420 6.35 14.43 50.52
C PRO A 420 4.87 14.19 50.88
N LYS A 421 4.01 15.17 50.63
CA LYS A 421 2.55 14.97 50.59
C LYS A 421 1.99 15.29 49.22
N SER A 422 1.45 14.24 48.61
CA SER A 422 0.53 14.23 47.49
C SER A 422 -0.60 15.26 47.62
N LYS A 423 -0.82 16.09 46.59
CA LYS A 423 -2.14 16.60 46.17
C LYS A 423 -2.00 17.37 44.84
N ARG A 424 -2.78 16.98 43.83
CA ARG A 424 -3.07 17.83 42.66
C ARG A 424 -3.60 19.18 43.15
N VAL A 425 -3.02 20.26 42.64
CA VAL A 425 -3.51 21.62 42.90
C VAL A 425 -4.83 21.81 42.14
N ARG A 426 -5.87 22.21 42.87
CA ARG A 426 -7.20 22.56 42.36
C ARG A 426 -7.13 23.77 41.43
N THR A 427 -8.00 23.76 40.42
CA THR A 427 -8.22 24.79 39.38
C THR A 427 -8.80 26.12 39.86
N ASP A 428 -9.00 26.33 41.16
CA ASP A 428 -9.73 27.51 41.68
C ASP A 428 -8.84 28.67 42.17
N ASN A 429 -7.50 28.55 42.09
CA ASN A 429 -6.57 29.58 42.61
C ASN A 429 -5.70 30.25 41.52
N LEU A 430 -6.18 30.35 40.28
CA LEU A 430 -5.44 30.97 39.17
C LEU A 430 -5.93 32.39 38.82
N VAL A 431 -6.24 33.22 39.83
CA VAL A 431 -6.70 34.60 39.58
C VAL A 431 -5.62 35.65 39.85
N ASP A 432 -4.41 35.28 40.29
CA ASP A 432 -3.41 36.29 40.68
C ASP A 432 -1.96 35.96 40.30
N LEU A 433 -1.76 35.51 39.05
CA LEU A 433 -0.47 35.68 38.37
C LEU A 433 -0.70 36.60 37.18
N THR A 434 -0.66 37.89 37.49
CA THR A 434 -0.61 38.98 36.52
C THR A 434 0.45 38.68 35.46
N VAL A 435 -0.03 38.42 34.26
CA VAL A 435 0.68 38.43 33.00
C VAL A 435 1.45 39.75 32.92
N THR A 436 2.75 39.72 33.22
CA THR A 436 3.65 40.75 32.74
C THR A 436 3.88 40.46 31.28
N SER A 437 3.21 41.28 30.47
CA SER A 437 3.28 41.32 29.02
C SER A 437 4.72 41.42 28.53
N VAL A 438 5.24 40.30 28.03
CA VAL A 438 6.20 40.31 26.92
C VAL A 438 5.64 39.37 25.86
N ALA A 439 4.68 39.91 25.10
CA ALA A 439 4.26 39.30 23.85
C ALA A 439 5.43 39.41 22.86
N ASN A 440 6.03 38.28 22.52
CA ASN A 440 6.79 38.10 21.29
C ASN A 440 6.38 36.75 20.67
N SER A 441 5.60 36.87 19.59
CA SER A 441 5.57 36.07 18.36
C SER A 441 5.48 34.52 18.39
N GLN A 442 4.45 34.02 17.68
CA GLN A 442 4.47 32.79 16.85
C GLN A 442 4.48 31.41 17.56
N TYR A 443 3.45 31.07 18.34
CA TYR A 443 3.09 29.66 18.53
C TYR A 443 1.83 29.37 17.73
N SER A 444 1.95 28.65 16.60
CA SER A 444 0.78 28.08 15.94
C SER A 444 0.22 26.98 16.85
N LEU A 445 -1.09 26.96 17.07
CA LEU A 445 -1.69 25.83 17.78
C LEU A 445 -1.55 24.58 16.89
N PRO A 446 -1.19 23.42 17.47
CA PRO A 446 -1.09 22.19 16.71
C PRO A 446 -2.47 21.83 16.15
N TYR A 447 -2.47 21.30 14.95
CA TYR A 447 -3.67 20.77 14.32
C TYR A 447 -3.60 19.24 14.30
N LEU A 448 -4.75 18.61 14.10
CA LEU A 448 -4.87 17.17 14.01
C LEU A 448 -5.73 16.79 12.81
N THR A 449 -5.68 15.52 12.42
CA THR A 449 -6.69 14.93 11.53
C THR A 449 -7.96 14.63 12.31
N GLU A 450 -9.11 14.56 11.63
CA GLU A 450 -10.33 14.06 12.26
C GLU A 450 -10.09 12.62 12.78
N PRO A 451 -10.36 12.31 14.06
CA PRO A 451 -10.23 10.95 14.57
C PRO A 451 -11.14 9.99 13.80
N CYS A 452 -10.53 8.99 13.16
CA CYS A 452 -11.22 8.07 12.27
C CYS A 452 -11.41 6.73 12.96
N LEU A 453 -12.65 6.41 13.37
CA LEU A 453 -13.02 5.09 13.85
C LEU A 453 -13.22 4.17 12.65
N ARG A 454 -12.32 3.19 12.46
CA ARG A 454 -12.33 2.30 11.30
C ARG A 454 -12.89 0.93 11.65
N LYS A 455 -13.61 0.35 10.68
CA LYS A 455 -13.95 -1.07 10.62
C LYS A 455 -13.13 -1.70 9.50
N LEU A 456 -12.29 -2.65 9.88
CA LEU A 456 -11.43 -3.40 8.96
C LEU A 456 -11.92 -4.85 8.88
N GLN A 457 -11.74 -5.45 7.72
CA GLN A 457 -12.16 -6.83 7.41
C GLN A 457 -11.23 -7.40 6.33
N PRO A 458 -11.32 -8.70 5.99
CA PRO A 458 -10.64 -9.22 4.81
C PRO A 458 -10.94 -8.37 3.58
N GLY A 459 -9.88 -8.01 2.84
CA GLY A 459 -9.95 -7.03 1.76
C GLY A 459 -9.53 -5.62 2.16
N SER A 460 -9.44 -5.28 3.45
CA SER A 460 -9.08 -3.91 3.87
C SER A 460 -7.58 -3.62 3.78
N TYR A 461 -7.22 -2.41 3.36
CA TYR A 461 -5.83 -1.94 3.22
C TYR A 461 -5.73 -0.41 3.13
N THR A 462 -4.51 0.11 3.29
CA THR A 462 -4.09 1.41 2.74
C THR A 462 -2.77 1.22 1.98
N LEU A 463 -2.45 2.13 1.07
CA LEU A 463 -1.23 2.14 0.25
C LEU A 463 -0.36 3.34 0.63
N LEU A 464 0.90 3.36 0.18
CA LEU A 464 1.78 4.51 0.37
C LEU A 464 1.28 5.75 -0.37
N SER A 465 0.64 5.56 -1.52
CA SER A 465 -0.11 6.61 -2.22
C SER A 465 -1.19 7.24 -1.34
N ASP A 466 -1.65 6.57 -0.28
CA ASP A 466 -2.56 7.15 0.71
C ASP A 466 -1.90 8.22 1.56
N ALA A 467 -0.62 8.01 1.86
CA ALA A 467 0.23 8.90 2.64
C ALA A 467 0.80 10.05 1.79
N ASP A 468 0.77 9.95 0.45
CA ASP A 468 1.11 11.04 -0.49
C ASP A 468 0.10 12.22 -0.40
N MET A 469 0.19 12.92 0.73
CA MET A 469 -0.61 14.07 1.13
C MET A 469 0.34 15.25 1.36
N SER A 470 -0.11 16.49 1.09
CA SER A 470 0.78 17.64 1.08
C SER A 470 1.03 18.05 2.52
N ASN A 471 2.30 18.30 2.82
CA ASN A 471 2.81 18.63 4.16
C ASN A 471 2.64 17.48 5.16
N GLN A 472 3.40 16.41 4.98
CA GLN A 472 3.76 15.53 6.09
C GLN A 472 4.73 16.30 7.01
N GLY A 473 4.21 17.17 7.86
CA GLY A 473 5.02 17.73 8.94
C GLY A 473 5.43 16.63 9.94
N TRP A 474 6.34 16.99 10.85
CA TRP A 474 6.58 16.17 12.03
C TRP A 474 5.29 15.94 12.78
N ARG A 475 5.02 14.68 13.14
CA ARG A 475 3.72 14.30 13.68
C ARG A 475 3.78 13.12 14.64
N VAL A 476 2.87 13.12 15.60
CA VAL A 476 2.57 11.98 16.46
C VAL A 476 1.37 11.25 15.87
N GLU A 477 1.59 10.05 15.37
CA GLU A 477 0.51 9.16 14.92
C GLU A 477 0.04 8.28 16.08
N CYS A 478 -1.27 8.25 16.30
CA CYS A 478 -1.91 7.46 17.33
C CYS A 478 -2.90 6.47 16.70
N LEU A 479 -2.72 5.19 17.03
CA LEU A 479 -3.59 4.10 16.61
C LEU A 479 -4.07 3.32 17.84
N LEU A 480 -5.33 3.52 18.21
CA LEU A 480 -5.99 2.74 19.25
C LEU A 480 -6.60 1.49 18.63
N HIS A 481 -5.98 0.34 18.85
CA HIS A 481 -6.53 -0.96 18.45
C HIS A 481 -7.65 -1.35 19.43
N ILE A 482 -8.90 -1.35 18.98
CA ILE A 482 -10.05 -1.53 19.86
C ILE A 482 -10.35 -3.01 20.01
N TYR A 483 -10.58 -3.74 18.91
CA TYR A 483 -11.04 -5.12 18.99
C TYR A 483 -10.71 -5.94 17.75
N GLY A 484 -10.55 -7.26 17.96
CA GLY A 484 -10.41 -8.27 16.91
C GLY A 484 -8.97 -8.66 16.61
N HIS A 485 -7.99 -7.97 17.21
CA HIS A 485 -6.57 -8.13 16.91
C HIS A 485 -5.88 -9.18 17.79
N SER A 486 -6.47 -9.58 18.92
CA SER A 486 -5.88 -10.58 19.81
C SER A 486 -6.06 -12.02 19.31
N LEU A 487 -5.27 -12.45 18.32
CA LEU A 487 -5.03 -13.88 18.09
C LEU A 487 -3.93 -14.36 19.03
N LYS A 488 -4.30 -14.91 20.19
CA LYS A 488 -3.33 -15.55 21.08
C LYS A 488 -2.95 -16.91 20.52
N TYR A 489 -1.75 -17.03 19.95
CA TYR A 489 -1.16 -18.34 19.64
C TYR A 489 -0.82 -19.06 20.96
N HIS A 490 -1.62 -20.06 21.35
CA HIS A 490 -1.24 -20.98 22.42
C HIS A 490 -0.42 -22.13 21.85
N ASN A 491 0.90 -21.97 21.73
CA ASN A 491 1.80 -23.11 21.58
C ASN A 491 1.96 -23.82 22.93
N LYS A 492 1.07 -24.77 23.24
CA LYS A 492 1.44 -25.85 24.17
C LYS A 492 2.35 -26.80 23.41
N LYS A 493 3.59 -26.93 23.88
CA LYS A 493 4.55 -27.96 23.46
C LYS A 493 3.86 -29.33 23.36
N THR A 494 3.71 -29.83 22.15
CA THR A 494 3.64 -31.27 21.87
C THR A 494 4.74 -31.58 20.87
N GLN A 495 5.86 -32.09 21.38
CA GLN A 495 6.77 -32.90 20.58
C GLN A 495 5.99 -34.14 20.14
N LEU A 496 5.69 -34.24 18.85
CA LEU A 496 5.48 -35.52 18.17
C LEU A 496 5.99 -35.35 16.73
N GLN A 497 6.84 -36.31 16.36
CA GLN A 497 7.69 -36.33 15.19
C GLN A 497 6.90 -36.34 13.88
N GLY A 498 7.38 -35.57 12.91
CA GLY A 498 7.53 -36.01 11.52
C GLY A 498 6.33 -35.86 10.59
N VAL A 499 6.06 -34.63 10.12
CA VAL A 499 5.82 -34.32 8.69
C VAL A 499 6.27 -32.87 8.46
N ASN A 500 7.21 -32.66 7.54
CA ASN A 500 7.66 -31.33 7.13
C ASN A 500 6.59 -30.65 6.27
N SER A 501 5.72 -29.89 6.92
CA SER A 501 4.85 -28.91 6.29
C SER A 501 5.05 -27.58 7.01
N GLN A 502 6.04 -26.79 6.57
CA GLN A 502 6.19 -25.39 6.97
C GLN A 502 4.99 -24.61 6.40
N SER A 503 3.85 -24.64 7.07
CA SER A 503 2.76 -23.69 6.81
C SER A 503 3.08 -22.38 7.53
N THR A 504 3.81 -21.51 6.85
CA THR A 504 4.04 -20.11 7.23
C THR A 504 2.74 -19.32 7.15
N CYS A 505 1.82 -19.51 8.11
CA CYS A 505 0.87 -18.46 8.45
C CYS A 505 1.58 -17.57 9.48
N ASN A 506 2.46 -16.70 8.97
CA ASN A 506 3.11 -15.68 9.78
C ASN A 506 2.05 -14.72 10.32
N SER A 507 2.33 -14.09 11.46
CA SER A 507 1.56 -13.04 12.13
C SER A 507 1.15 -11.83 11.27
N SER A 508 1.45 -11.84 9.97
CA SER A 508 1.19 -10.78 9.00
C SER A 508 -0.29 -10.61 8.60
N CYS A 509 -1.17 -11.52 9.01
CA CYS A 509 -2.55 -11.58 8.53
C CYS A 509 -3.55 -10.66 9.26
N CYS A 510 -3.14 -9.88 10.27
CA CYS A 510 -4.09 -9.33 11.27
C CYS A 510 -4.19 -7.79 11.33
N GLY A 511 -3.98 -7.09 10.21
CA GLY A 511 -4.08 -5.62 10.16
C GLY A 511 -2.86 -4.90 10.74
N GLN A 512 -1.67 -5.36 10.37
CA GLN A 512 -0.42 -4.70 10.73
C GLN A 512 -0.29 -3.35 10.04
N THR A 513 0.27 -2.37 10.75
CA THR A 513 0.67 -1.09 10.16
C THR A 513 2.18 -1.06 10.02
N VAL A 514 2.66 -0.76 8.81
CA VAL A 514 4.07 -0.77 8.44
C VAL A 514 4.51 0.66 8.18
N TYR A 515 5.67 1.05 8.70
CA TYR A 515 6.32 2.34 8.50
C TYR A 515 7.57 2.16 7.65
N VAL A 516 7.74 3.03 6.67
CA VAL A 516 8.84 3.01 5.69
C VAL A 516 9.41 4.42 5.51
N ALA A 517 10.71 4.51 5.22
CA ALA A 517 11.31 5.76 4.80
C ALA A 517 11.05 5.99 3.30
N ASN A 518 10.74 7.22 2.90
CA ASN A 518 10.44 7.57 1.51
C ASN A 518 11.66 7.37 0.58
N SER A 519 12.88 7.40 1.12
CA SER A 519 14.14 7.29 0.37
C SER A 519 14.76 5.89 0.37
N GLU A 520 14.20 4.94 1.12
CA GLU A 520 14.80 3.61 1.32
C GLU A 520 13.79 2.50 1.02
N GLU A 521 14.28 1.35 0.56
CA GLU A 521 13.43 0.16 0.36
C GLU A 521 13.15 -0.57 1.68
N ASP A 522 13.80 -0.16 2.77
CA ASP A 522 13.79 -0.88 4.04
C ASP A 522 12.62 -0.45 4.96
N GLU A 523 12.02 -1.46 5.58
CA GLU A 523 11.01 -1.30 6.59
C GLU A 523 11.60 -0.76 7.90
N LEU A 524 11.08 0.37 8.39
CA LEU A 524 11.52 0.97 9.66
C LEU A 524 10.88 0.28 10.87
N LEU A 525 9.58 0.02 10.80
CA LEU A 525 8.78 -0.51 11.91
C LEU A 525 7.51 -1.21 11.39
N THR A 526 7.28 -2.44 11.87
CA THR A 526 5.97 -3.09 11.80
C THR A 526 5.29 -3.10 13.16
N VAL A 527 4.14 -2.43 13.24
CA VAL A 527 3.25 -2.47 14.40
C VAL A 527 2.32 -3.67 14.27
N THR A 528 2.47 -4.63 15.19
CA THR A 528 1.47 -5.70 15.36
C THR A 528 0.37 -5.23 16.30
N PRO A 529 -0.89 -5.28 15.89
CA PRO A 529 -1.99 -4.76 16.68
C PRO A 529 -2.32 -5.68 17.86
N SER A 530 -2.82 -5.10 18.94
CA SER A 530 -3.24 -5.82 20.15
C SER A 530 -4.44 -5.11 20.76
N ASP A 531 -5.47 -5.86 21.17
CA ASP A 531 -6.71 -5.24 21.64
C ASP A 531 -6.49 -4.31 22.83
N ASN A 532 -7.28 -3.24 22.87
CA ASN A 532 -7.20 -2.16 23.85
C ASN A 532 -5.79 -1.57 24.01
N SER A 533 -5.01 -1.51 22.92
CA SER A 533 -3.64 -0.99 22.97
C SER A 533 -3.51 0.26 22.10
N LEU A 534 -3.04 1.36 22.70
CA LEU A 534 -2.71 2.59 21.99
C LEU A 534 -1.27 2.51 21.49
N THR A 535 -1.08 2.51 20.19
CA THR A 535 0.24 2.66 19.57
C THR A 535 0.46 4.12 19.26
N ILE A 536 1.66 4.60 19.59
CA ILE A 536 2.10 5.98 19.37
C ILE A 536 3.41 5.89 18.60
N VAL A 537 3.48 6.55 17.44
CA VAL A 537 4.69 6.63 16.61
C VAL A 537 4.95 8.09 16.29
N TYR A 538 6.20 8.52 16.47
CA TYR A 538 6.63 9.84 16.05
C TYR A 538 7.32 9.75 14.70
N ALA A 539 6.66 10.31 13.69
CA ALA A 539 7.09 10.24 12.31
C ALA A 539 7.61 11.61 11.85
N ASP A 540 8.71 11.59 11.12
CA ASP A 540 9.24 12.74 10.41
C ASP A 540 8.55 12.91 9.04
N PRO A 541 8.84 13.99 8.29
CA PRO A 541 8.29 14.21 6.96
C PRO A 541 8.61 13.14 5.92
N ASP A 542 9.70 12.42 6.10
CA ASP A 542 10.18 11.41 5.16
C ASP A 542 9.71 9.99 5.53
N THR A 543 8.88 9.86 6.58
CA THR A 543 8.34 8.59 7.04
C THR A 543 6.89 8.43 6.62
N SER A 544 6.59 7.42 5.81
CA SER A 544 5.22 7.05 5.41
C SER A 544 4.77 5.75 6.08
N SER A 545 3.45 5.55 6.16
CA SER A 545 2.86 4.38 6.84
C SER A 545 1.70 3.82 6.04
N PHE A 546 1.51 2.50 6.07
CA PHE A 546 0.34 1.86 5.47
C PHE A 546 -0.18 0.67 6.29
N LEU A 547 -1.49 0.42 6.18
CA LEU A 547 -2.16 -0.78 6.67
C LEU A 547 -1.98 -1.90 5.64
N LYS A 548 -1.23 -2.94 6.01
CA LYS A 548 -1.06 -4.13 5.17
C LYS A 548 -2.42 -4.78 4.89
N TYR A 549 -2.61 -5.23 3.65
CA TYR A 549 -3.82 -5.94 3.23
C TYR A 549 -4.19 -7.08 4.18
N ILE A 550 -5.43 -7.06 4.65
CA ILE A 550 -5.99 -8.12 5.48
C ILE A 550 -6.52 -9.21 4.55
N ASN A 551 -5.84 -10.36 4.53
CA ASN A 551 -6.22 -11.48 3.68
C ASN A 551 -7.31 -12.37 4.31
N HIS A 552 -7.94 -13.23 3.52
CA HIS A 552 -9.01 -14.13 3.97
C HIS A 552 -8.50 -15.25 4.90
N ALA A 553 -7.19 -15.52 4.90
CA ALA A 553 -6.58 -16.44 5.87
C ALA A 553 -6.75 -15.94 7.32
N ALA A 554 -6.85 -14.62 7.54
CA ALA A 554 -7.15 -14.03 8.83
C ALA A 554 -8.43 -14.64 9.44
N SER A 555 -9.50 -14.76 8.65
CA SER A 555 -10.82 -15.25 9.08
C SER A 555 -10.82 -16.69 9.60
N ARG A 556 -9.88 -17.53 9.14
CA ARG A 556 -9.81 -18.94 9.53
C ARG A 556 -9.19 -19.13 10.91
N LEU A 557 -8.33 -18.21 11.36
CA LEU A 557 -7.64 -18.31 12.65
C LEU A 557 -8.56 -18.02 13.85
N SER A 558 -9.54 -17.11 13.70
CA SER A 558 -10.50 -16.80 14.78
C SER A 558 -11.51 -17.92 15.02
N THR A 559 -11.89 -18.64 13.96
CA THR A 559 -12.92 -19.68 13.99
C THR A 559 -12.55 -20.85 14.91
N TYR A 560 -11.27 -21.25 14.89
CA TYR A 560 -10.74 -22.31 15.75
C TYR A 560 -10.64 -21.87 17.23
N GLN A 561 -10.37 -20.59 17.49
CA GLN A 561 -10.14 -20.09 18.85
C GLN A 561 -11.44 -19.69 19.57
N ASN A 562 -12.41 -19.12 18.84
CA ASN A 562 -13.73 -18.81 19.40
C ASN A 562 -14.47 -20.08 19.84
N GLN A 563 -14.27 -21.21 19.14
CA GLN A 563 -14.85 -22.49 19.54
C GLN A 563 -14.28 -23.00 20.88
N MET A 564 -12.95 -22.87 21.08
CA MET A 564 -12.31 -23.23 22.35
C MET A 564 -12.65 -22.26 23.50
N ALA A 565 -12.78 -20.95 23.22
CA ALA A 565 -13.13 -19.95 24.22
C ALA A 565 -14.59 -20.08 24.68
N ILE A 566 -15.51 -20.41 23.78
CA ILE A 566 -16.92 -20.65 24.09
C ILE A 566 -17.09 -21.96 24.90
N GLU A 567 -16.37 -23.03 24.53
CA GLU A 567 -16.37 -24.28 25.30
C GLU A 567 -15.76 -24.10 26.70
N SER A 568 -14.70 -23.29 26.84
CA SER A 568 -14.08 -23.03 28.15
C SER A 568 -14.96 -22.19 29.10
N ASN A 569 -15.84 -21.34 28.55
CA ASN A 569 -16.72 -20.49 29.34
C ASN A 569 -18.10 -21.13 29.65
N LEU A 570 -18.52 -22.14 28.88
CA LEU A 570 -19.79 -22.87 29.12
C LEU A 570 -19.63 -24.09 30.05
N ASN A 571 -18.41 -24.58 30.26
CA ASN A 571 -18.14 -25.72 31.14
C ASN A 571 -18.22 -25.41 32.65
N HIS A 572 -18.47 -24.15 33.04
CA HIS A 572 -18.72 -23.79 34.44
C HIS A 572 -20.19 -23.88 34.89
N LEU A 573 -21.12 -24.28 34.02
CA LEU A 573 -22.57 -24.24 34.32
C LEU A 573 -23.41 -25.45 33.88
N ARG A 574 -22.82 -26.63 33.60
CA ARG A 574 -23.62 -27.83 33.32
C ARG A 574 -23.29 -29.00 34.26
N SER A 575 -24.20 -29.22 35.21
CA SER A 575 -24.41 -30.51 35.86
C SER A 575 -24.75 -31.57 34.81
N ALA A 576 -24.21 -32.77 35.03
CA ALA A 576 -24.44 -33.96 34.22
C ALA A 576 -25.93 -34.17 33.92
N ASP A 577 -26.29 -34.17 32.63
CA ASP A 577 -27.11 -35.23 32.01
C ASP A 577 -27.37 -34.95 30.52
N GLN A 578 -27.34 -36.04 29.76
CA GLN A 578 -27.78 -36.22 28.36
C GLN A 578 -26.91 -35.62 27.23
N ILE A 579 -26.04 -36.49 26.72
CA ILE A 579 -25.39 -36.40 25.41
C ILE A 579 -26.38 -36.92 24.35
N SER A 580 -26.74 -36.07 23.40
CA SER A 580 -27.05 -36.50 22.03
C SER A 580 -26.50 -35.46 21.04
N CYS A 581 -25.40 -35.83 20.39
CA CYS A 581 -24.77 -35.03 19.34
C CYS A 581 -25.54 -35.22 18.02
N SER A 582 -26.21 -34.19 17.53
CA SER A 582 -26.58 -34.09 16.12
C SER A 582 -25.52 -33.25 15.40
N ASN A 583 -24.74 -33.90 14.54
CA ASN A 583 -23.86 -33.26 13.58
C ASN A 583 -24.71 -32.50 12.56
N ALA A 584 -24.67 -31.17 12.60
CA ALA A 584 -25.12 -30.32 11.52
C ALA A 584 -23.97 -29.37 11.15
N ASP A 585 -23.39 -29.62 9.98
CA ASP A 585 -22.50 -28.69 9.28
C ASP A 585 -23.24 -27.37 9.04
N HIS A 586 -22.92 -26.34 9.82
CA HIS A 586 -23.24 -24.96 9.50
C HIS A 586 -21.95 -24.22 9.12
N THR A 587 -21.64 -24.31 7.84
CA THR A 587 -20.62 -23.52 7.14
C THR A 587 -21.22 -22.17 6.75
N ASP A 588 -21.39 -21.26 7.71
CA ASP A 588 -21.43 -19.82 7.42
C ASP A 588 -21.11 -19.09 8.74
N LYS A 589 -19.86 -18.65 8.90
CA LYS A 589 -19.42 -17.86 10.06
C LYS A 589 -19.02 -16.49 9.54
N ASP A 590 -19.60 -15.46 10.13
CA ASP A 590 -19.34 -14.06 9.75
C ASP A 590 -17.84 -13.77 9.66
N PRO A 591 -17.39 -13.02 8.62
CA PRO A 591 -15.99 -12.67 8.46
C PRO A 591 -15.47 -11.89 9.67
N ILE A 592 -14.17 -12.02 9.97
CA ILE A 592 -13.54 -11.25 11.06
C ILE A 592 -13.75 -9.77 10.82
N GLN A 593 -14.20 -9.09 11.87
CA GLN A 593 -14.28 -7.63 11.94
C GLN A 593 -13.29 -7.14 12.98
N LEU A 594 -12.40 -6.26 12.55
CA LEU A 594 -11.44 -5.55 13.39
C LEU A 594 -11.87 -4.09 13.50
N PHE A 595 -11.56 -3.47 14.63
CA PHE A 595 -11.89 -2.08 14.88
C PHE A 595 -10.72 -1.35 15.50
N ASP A 596 -10.42 -0.16 14.99
CA ASP A 596 -9.42 0.73 15.54
C ASP A 596 -9.83 2.21 15.39
N LEU A 597 -9.12 3.10 16.07
CA LEU A 597 -9.26 4.54 15.92
C LEU A 597 -7.90 5.16 15.58
N SER A 598 -7.83 5.86 14.46
CA SER A 598 -6.63 6.48 13.92
C SER A 598 -6.71 8.01 13.98
N VAL A 599 -5.65 8.66 14.46
CA VAL A 599 -5.53 10.12 14.48
C VAL A 599 -4.06 10.54 14.40
N LYS A 600 -3.76 11.64 13.69
CA LYS A 600 -2.42 12.22 13.60
C LYS A 600 -2.43 13.62 14.19
N TYR A 601 -1.45 13.92 15.04
CA TYR A 601 -1.25 15.22 15.67
C TYR A 601 0.03 15.85 15.12
N PHE A 602 -0.07 17.05 14.55
CA PHE A 602 1.08 17.72 13.95
C PHE A 602 1.74 18.63 14.97
N ASP A 603 3.07 18.62 14.96
CA ASP A 603 3.87 19.50 15.80
C ASP A 603 3.71 20.96 15.35
N SER A 604 3.77 21.90 16.29
CA SER A 604 3.69 23.34 16.04
C SER A 604 5.00 23.96 15.53
N ARG A 605 6.06 23.15 15.37
CA ARG A 605 7.31 23.62 14.77
C ARG A 605 7.06 24.21 13.37
N PRO A 606 7.58 25.42 13.09
CA PRO A 606 7.38 26.05 11.79
C PRO A 606 7.99 25.17 10.70
N ASP A 607 7.21 24.95 9.64
CA ASP A 607 7.64 24.24 8.44
C ASP A 607 8.83 25.03 7.83
N PRO A 608 9.98 24.42 7.53
CA PRO A 608 11.11 25.13 6.94
C PRO A 608 10.72 25.88 5.65
N GLN A 609 9.69 25.41 4.94
CA GLN A 609 9.21 26.03 3.70
C GLN A 609 8.34 27.28 3.89
N ASP A 610 7.69 27.45 5.05
CA ASP A 610 6.83 28.62 5.32
C ASP A 610 7.64 29.90 5.60
N SER A 611 8.95 29.76 5.88
CA SER A 611 9.84 30.90 6.15
C SER A 611 10.28 31.66 4.90
N ASN A 612 10.09 31.11 3.70
CA ASN A 612 10.48 31.74 2.43
C ASN A 612 9.37 32.57 1.76
N TYR A 613 8.15 32.58 2.31
CA TYR A 613 7.02 33.36 1.77
C TYR A 613 6.80 34.72 2.45
N LEU A 614 7.54 35.03 3.51
CA LEU A 614 7.44 36.28 4.28
C LEU A 614 8.73 37.10 4.17
N GLN A 615 9.17 37.37 2.94
CA GLN A 615 10.22 38.36 2.70
C GLN A 615 10.09 39.02 1.31
N SER A 616 8.88 39.43 0.96
CA SER A 616 8.67 40.43 -0.07
C SER A 616 7.40 41.18 0.28
N ASP A 617 7.55 42.32 0.94
CA ASP A 617 6.70 43.51 0.85
C ASP A 617 6.99 44.38 2.07
N ASP A 618 7.90 45.34 1.90
CA ASP A 618 7.83 46.66 2.55
C ASP A 618 9.09 47.46 2.22
N ILE A 619 9.13 48.05 1.02
CA ILE A 619 9.67 49.41 0.82
C ILE A 619 8.85 50.10 -0.27
N SER A 620 7.85 50.87 0.14
CA SER A 620 7.36 51.98 -0.67
C SER A 620 7.49 53.25 0.16
N GLU A 621 8.28 54.22 -0.33
CA GLU A 621 7.79 55.58 -0.50
C GLU A 621 8.78 56.51 -1.22
N THR A 622 8.24 57.16 -2.26
CA THR A 622 8.57 58.48 -2.82
C THR A 622 9.84 58.67 -3.65
N SER A 623 9.65 58.90 -4.97
CA SER A 623 10.02 60.18 -5.62
C SER A 623 10.03 60.04 -7.16
N SER A 624 9.04 60.67 -7.77
CA SER A 624 9.10 61.56 -8.96
C SER A 624 9.99 61.24 -10.18
N CYS A 625 9.35 61.44 -11.34
CA CYS A 625 9.85 62.06 -12.57
C CYS A 625 10.26 61.18 -13.77
N SER A 626 9.34 61.17 -14.74
CA SER A 626 9.55 61.49 -16.17
C SER A 626 10.59 60.70 -16.97
N SER A 627 10.06 59.84 -17.83
CA SER A 627 10.64 59.44 -19.11
C SER A 627 10.71 60.61 -20.09
N LEU A 628 11.88 60.84 -20.69
CA LEU A 628 12.08 61.42 -22.02
C LEU A 628 13.45 61.01 -22.56
N ASN A 629 13.45 60.41 -23.76
CA ASN A 629 14.45 60.48 -24.84
C ASN A 629 15.90 59.99 -24.53
N GLU A 630 16.69 59.42 -25.42
CA GLU A 630 16.78 59.34 -26.89
C GLU A 630 17.81 58.20 -27.17
N VAL A 631 17.62 57.33 -28.16
CA VAL A 631 18.32 57.34 -29.48
C VAL A 631 19.84 57.14 -29.33
N GLU A 632 20.41 55.99 -29.69
CA GLU A 632 21.11 55.63 -30.96
C GLU A 632 22.14 54.55 -30.51
N SER A 633 22.70 53.61 -31.27
CA SER A 633 22.82 53.31 -32.69
C SER A 633 23.56 51.96 -32.84
N ASN A 634 23.40 51.34 -34.02
CA ASN A 634 24.41 50.54 -34.74
C ASN A 634 25.02 49.24 -34.11
N MET A 635 24.42 48.08 -34.46
CA MET A 635 24.93 47.06 -35.44
C MET A 635 26.44 47.08 -35.84
N PRO A 636 27.04 46.00 -36.41
CA PRO A 636 26.86 44.53 -36.25
C PRO A 636 28.20 43.72 -36.44
N PHE A 637 28.10 42.43 -36.83
CA PHE A 637 29.12 41.49 -37.42
C PHE A 637 29.89 40.56 -36.45
N THR A 638 29.61 39.23 -36.44
CA THR A 638 30.24 38.07 -37.18
C THR A 638 31.65 37.74 -36.68
N GLU A 639 32.24 36.55 -36.76
CA GLU A 639 32.00 35.16 -37.18
C GLU A 639 33.26 34.40 -36.70
N ASP A 640 33.18 33.08 -36.56
CA ASP A 640 34.29 32.12 -36.77
C ASP A 640 35.49 32.17 -35.79
N CYS A 641 36.28 31.13 -35.50
CA CYS A 641 36.34 29.70 -35.83
C CYS A 641 37.51 29.10 -35.00
N ASP A 642 37.54 27.77 -34.96
CA ASP A 642 38.73 26.88 -35.00
C ASP A 642 39.68 26.65 -33.80
N ASP A 643 39.69 25.35 -33.45
CA ASP A 643 40.81 24.40 -33.50
C ASP A 643 41.86 24.20 -32.37
N ASP A 644 41.97 22.90 -32.06
CA ASP A 644 43.15 22.05 -31.81
C ASP A 644 44.07 22.30 -30.61
N LEU A 645 44.32 21.23 -29.84
CA LEU A 645 45.55 20.42 -29.99
C LEU A 645 45.69 19.34 -28.90
N GLU A 646 46.06 18.14 -29.36
CA GLU A 646 46.59 16.99 -28.63
C GLU A 646 47.95 17.32 -27.94
N ASN A 647 48.28 16.67 -26.81
CA ASN A 647 49.30 15.59 -26.77
C ASN A 647 49.62 15.07 -25.35
N ASP A 648 49.66 13.74 -25.29
CA ASP A 648 50.53 12.82 -24.53
C ASP A 648 51.51 13.34 -23.46
N ASN A 649 51.56 12.62 -22.33
CA ASN A 649 52.72 11.79 -21.98
C ASN A 649 52.46 10.86 -20.77
N ALA A 650 52.82 9.60 -20.95
CA ALA A 650 52.92 8.55 -19.95
C ALA A 650 54.20 8.68 -19.09
N VAL A 651 54.29 7.93 -17.97
CA VAL A 651 55.39 7.01 -17.61
C VAL A 651 55.34 6.56 -16.13
N GLU A 652 55.29 5.23 -15.96
CA GLU A 652 55.88 4.30 -14.96
C GLU A 652 55.58 4.42 -13.44
N GLU A 653 54.96 3.40 -12.83
CA GLU A 653 55.53 2.12 -12.31
C GLU A 653 56.23 2.24 -10.94
N ASN A 654 55.64 1.66 -9.88
CA ASN A 654 56.27 0.51 -9.20
C ASN A 654 55.43 -0.17 -8.09
N LYS A 655 55.76 -1.46 -7.92
CA LYS A 655 55.18 -2.53 -7.12
C LYS A 655 55.47 -2.45 -5.61
N ASN A 656 54.60 -3.07 -4.79
CA ASN A 656 54.88 -4.19 -3.84
C ASN A 656 53.64 -4.40 -2.94
N LYS A 657 52.90 -5.52 -2.97
CA LYS A 657 53.12 -6.90 -2.46
C LYS A 657 53.25 -7.06 -0.93
N GLN A 658 52.44 -8.02 -0.44
CA GLN A 658 52.43 -8.77 0.85
C GLN A 658 51.78 -8.06 2.04
N THR A 659 50.85 -8.69 2.78
CA THR A 659 50.69 -10.12 3.12
C THR A 659 49.23 -10.50 3.27
#